data_AF-A0A135U542-F1
#
_entry.id   AF-A0A135U542-F1
#
_cell.length_a   1.000
_cell.length_b   1.000
_cell.length_c   1.000
_cell.angle_alpha   90.00
_cell.angle_beta   90.00
_cell.angle_gamma   90.00
#
_symmetry.space_group_name_H-M   'P 1'
#
loop_
_entity.id
_entity.type
_entity.pdbx_description
1 polymer ?
#
loop_
_entity_poly.entity_id
_entity_poly.type
_entity_poly.pdbx_seq_one_letter_code
_entity_poly.pdbx_strand_id
1 'polypeptide(L)'
;MEAAGLMDNFPCLVIRGICDYSNSHKAKRWQRYGAATAAAYARELLLIMPPRENSAVQTQLEVQSTATPSANRKWLLDSLKFDQIDKRHANIKANHAKACEWLLEHPDYTTWIDLWDLEKTKTLFRSAVRELGKRQLTCYIDTLDECAESEVREMVEVFEDLGQYAVQNNLRFYVCFSSRHYPHIDIQYGQKLTLEDQTGHEKDLADDEIIAEILQKASGVFIWVVLVVDILNKEYLRGRLFAVKSRLKEIPSKLSELFQNILTRDQENLDDLLLCIRWVLYGARPLKREEYYFALASGLEPDTLGEWDPNKIPFEFMDCLIVSSSKGLAETTRSDDKTVQFIHESVRDYLVKNNGLRTLWPEMGAEFEAQSHNRLGDCCHEYSSQVNISEYLQDDDHLLQSSNRAVIDLEAVVERGFPFLEYATSQVLYHADAAARTAPQTDFLQSFPLEQWTQRSNIFEQHKIRRQKHDATNLLYIVAERGLSELVKTELHHNRDAEVRGGRHGYPLFAALKEGHKDTAKLLLQRIASSAREIGSASYNTPKSDTSSQVPPSIDCMDREGRTPLYYAAERGQVEIAKMLFDLGARPDRIPKVISYSPLDVKAALVRAAETGNIGTARVLLKTGISIDIESELGLTPLAVATPLFAVIPYRNTHILRDLLDAGLDPSHQDNEGHNFLHKACEAYSMSSQYLEGVEKAVAKGLEIDGRDHKGRTPLINAAGAYHQQFVRFLLQHGADPTTRDNEGQTPLSEVISHECVDWRKESELATLRKLLEGGADATEPGPNGKELLDVAHRLGKPERADILRENMEARGVTS
;
A
#
# COMPACT_ATOMS: atom_id res chain seq x y z
N MET A 1 -9.87 -22.71 8.19
CA MET A 1 -8.81 -23.13 9.16
C MET A 1 -8.49 -24.62 9.04
N GLU A 2 -9.22 -25.35 8.20
CA GLU A 2 -9.32 -26.81 8.26
C GLU A 2 -8.15 -27.54 7.60
N ALA A 3 -7.55 -26.99 6.52
CA ALA A 3 -6.44 -27.66 5.83
C ALA A 3 -5.03 -27.35 6.39
N ALA A 4 -4.84 -26.23 7.11
CA ALA A 4 -3.51 -25.83 7.61
C ALA A 4 -2.98 -26.72 8.76
N GLY A 5 -3.86 -27.45 9.45
CA GLY A 5 -3.49 -28.45 10.46
C GLY A 5 -2.90 -29.74 9.88
N LEU A 6 -2.94 -29.91 8.55
CA LEU A 6 -2.46 -31.11 7.87
C LEU A 6 -0.97 -31.05 7.51
N MET A 7 -0.36 -29.85 7.48
CA MET A 7 1.04 -29.66 7.03
C MET A 7 2.06 -30.39 7.92
N ASP A 8 1.77 -30.54 9.22
CA ASP A 8 2.67 -31.24 10.15
C ASP A 8 2.60 -32.77 9.98
N ASN A 9 1.57 -33.29 9.29
CA ASN A 9 1.27 -34.72 9.19
C ASN A 9 1.35 -35.27 7.75
N PHE A 10 1.24 -34.42 6.72
CA PHE A 10 1.27 -34.81 5.30
C PHE A 10 1.98 -33.76 4.42
N PRO A 11 2.69 -34.17 3.34
CA PRO A 11 3.20 -33.24 2.34
C PRO A 11 2.05 -32.70 1.46
N CYS A 12 1.40 -31.62 1.90
CA CYS A 12 0.31 -30.96 1.17
C CYS A 12 0.57 -29.46 0.99
N LEU A 13 0.12 -28.91 -0.14
CA LEU A 13 0.12 -27.47 -0.41
C LEU A 13 -1.29 -26.93 -0.14
N VAL A 14 -1.43 -26.02 0.82
CA VAL A 14 -2.71 -25.36 1.11
C VAL A 14 -2.67 -23.95 0.51
N ILE A 15 -3.47 -23.72 -0.52
CA ILE A 15 -3.60 -22.40 -1.16
C ILE A 15 -4.89 -21.77 -0.62
N ARG A 16 -4.73 -20.68 0.14
CA ARG A 16 -5.83 -20.04 0.88
C ARG A 16 -6.04 -18.61 0.40
N GLY A 17 -7.29 -18.15 0.38
CA GLY A 17 -7.62 -16.73 0.48
C GLY A 17 -7.18 -16.18 1.84
N ILE A 18 -5.98 -15.61 1.92
CA ILE A 18 -5.43 -15.00 3.16
C ILE A 18 -6.19 -13.70 3.56
N CYS A 19 -7.14 -13.23 2.74
CA CYS A 19 -7.84 -11.96 2.91
C CYS A 19 -8.84 -11.92 4.07
N ASP A 20 -9.62 -12.98 4.29
CA ASP A 20 -10.79 -12.92 5.19
C ASP A 20 -10.42 -12.85 6.67
N TYR A 21 -9.23 -13.32 7.02
CA TYR A 21 -8.73 -13.31 8.40
C TYR A 21 -7.99 -12.03 8.77
N SER A 22 -7.61 -11.23 7.77
CA SER A 22 -6.82 -10.01 7.92
C SER A 22 -7.69 -8.75 7.81
N ASN A 23 -8.99 -8.92 7.59
CA ASN A 23 -9.90 -7.81 7.34
C ASN A 23 -11.17 -7.87 8.18
N SER A 24 -11.16 -7.15 9.31
CA SER A 24 -12.32 -6.92 10.17
C SER A 24 -13.52 -6.29 9.46
N HIS A 25 -13.32 -5.69 8.28
CA HIS A 25 -14.34 -4.97 7.50
C HIS A 25 -14.75 -5.67 6.19
N LYS A 26 -14.28 -6.91 5.93
CA LYS A 26 -14.58 -7.67 4.67
C LYS A 26 -14.26 -6.92 3.36
N ALA A 27 -13.47 -5.85 3.40
CA ALA A 27 -13.06 -5.11 2.21
C ALA A 27 -12.11 -5.94 1.31
N LYS A 28 -12.30 -5.93 0.00
CA LYS A 28 -11.47 -6.70 -0.96
C LYS A 28 -10.01 -6.22 -1.08
N ARG A 29 -9.61 -5.17 -0.34
CA ARG A 29 -8.29 -4.54 -0.42
C ARG A 29 -7.12 -5.49 -0.13
N TRP A 30 -7.31 -6.49 0.74
CA TRP A 30 -6.24 -7.41 1.17
C TRP A 30 -6.11 -8.68 0.31
N GLN A 31 -7.01 -8.91 -0.66
CA GLN A 31 -7.03 -10.11 -1.50
C GLN A 31 -5.76 -10.29 -2.32
N ARG A 32 -5.24 -9.22 -2.92
CA ARG A 32 -4.02 -9.28 -3.76
C ARG A 32 -2.79 -9.68 -2.94
N TYR A 33 -2.67 -9.19 -1.71
CA TYR A 33 -1.54 -9.50 -0.82
C TYR A 33 -1.61 -10.93 -0.29
N GLY A 34 -2.83 -11.39 0.02
CA GLY A 34 -3.05 -12.77 0.41
C GLY A 34 -2.71 -13.77 -0.70
N ALA A 35 -3.12 -13.48 -1.94
CA ALA A 35 -2.75 -14.28 -3.10
C ALA A 35 -1.24 -14.34 -3.29
N ALA A 36 -0.56 -13.20 -3.12
CA ALA A 36 0.89 -13.10 -3.20
C ALA A 36 1.55 -13.98 -2.10
N THR A 37 1.25 -13.80 -0.82
CA THR A 37 1.87 -14.62 0.25
C THR A 37 1.71 -16.14 0.05
N ALA A 38 0.55 -16.60 -0.42
CA ALA A 38 0.32 -18.03 -0.72
C ALA A 38 1.23 -18.53 -1.85
N ALA A 39 1.45 -17.69 -2.86
CA ALA A 39 2.31 -17.94 -3.99
C ALA A 39 3.81 -18.01 -3.64
N ALA A 40 4.28 -17.11 -2.77
CA ALA A 40 5.66 -17.13 -2.25
C ALA A 40 5.94 -18.43 -1.50
N TYR A 41 5.01 -18.82 -0.63
CA TYR A 41 5.10 -20.04 0.15
C TYR A 41 5.12 -21.29 -0.75
N ALA A 42 4.27 -21.34 -1.77
CA ALA A 42 4.28 -22.42 -2.75
C ALA A 42 5.63 -22.55 -3.47
N ARG A 43 6.23 -21.42 -3.87
CA ARG A 43 7.55 -21.39 -4.52
C ARG A 43 8.66 -21.93 -3.59
N GLU A 44 8.75 -21.42 -2.37
CA GLU A 44 9.77 -21.85 -1.40
C GLU A 44 9.60 -23.32 -1.00
N LEU A 45 8.37 -23.77 -0.75
CA LEU A 45 8.09 -25.17 -0.45
C LEU A 45 8.54 -26.10 -1.58
N LEU A 46 8.21 -25.77 -2.82
CA LEU A 46 8.60 -26.56 -3.99
C LEU A 46 10.12 -26.62 -4.19
N LEU A 47 10.86 -25.57 -3.78
CA LEU A 47 12.31 -25.52 -3.84
C LEU A 47 13.00 -26.40 -2.80
N ILE A 48 12.38 -26.61 -1.63
CA ILE A 48 13.00 -27.30 -0.49
C ILE A 48 12.47 -28.72 -0.25
N MET A 49 11.48 -29.21 -0.99
CA MET A 49 10.90 -30.56 -0.81
C MET A 49 11.95 -31.66 -1.09
N PRO A 50 12.49 -32.34 -0.06
CA PRO A 50 13.54 -33.35 -0.25
C PRO A 50 12.95 -34.68 -0.76
N PRO A 51 13.72 -35.51 -1.48
CA PRO A 51 13.32 -36.85 -1.84
C PRO A 51 13.25 -37.72 -0.56
N ARG A 52 12.05 -38.17 -0.16
CA ARG A 52 11.94 -39.20 0.90
C ARG A 52 12.36 -40.55 0.33
N GLU A 53 13.42 -41.13 0.88
CA GLU A 53 13.68 -42.56 0.77
C GLU A 53 12.64 -43.34 1.59
N ASN A 54 12.17 -44.44 1.02
CA ASN A 54 11.18 -45.33 1.61
C ASN A 54 11.60 -45.79 3.02
N SER A 55 10.92 -45.32 4.06
CA SER A 55 10.71 -46.11 5.26
C SER A 55 9.33 -46.75 5.19
N ALA A 56 9.34 -48.07 5.06
CA ALA A 56 8.18 -48.91 4.95
C ALA A 56 7.25 -48.72 6.15
N VAL A 57 6.07 -48.13 5.92
CA VAL A 57 4.86 -48.59 6.58
C VAL A 57 4.13 -49.43 5.54
N GLN A 58 4.23 -50.76 5.74
CA GLN A 58 3.47 -51.74 5.00
C GLN A 58 1.97 -51.45 5.16
N THR A 59 1.34 -50.93 4.12
CA THR A 59 -0.06 -51.24 3.84
C THR A 59 -0.15 -51.63 2.38
N GLN A 60 -0.47 -52.90 2.15
CA GLN A 60 -0.58 -53.53 0.84
C GLN A 60 -1.42 -52.69 -0.12
N LEU A 61 -0.78 -52.17 -1.17
CA LEU A 61 -1.44 -51.71 -2.38
C LEU A 61 -0.82 -52.48 -3.53
N GLU A 62 -1.22 -53.75 -3.63
CA GLU A 62 -1.25 -54.41 -4.93
C GLU A 62 -2.31 -53.71 -5.77
N VAL A 63 -1.90 -53.31 -6.95
CA VAL A 63 -2.76 -52.82 -8.02
C VAL A 63 -3.75 -53.93 -8.36
N GLN A 64 -4.97 -53.83 -7.81
CA GLN A 64 -6.14 -54.49 -8.38
C GLN A 64 -7.14 -53.43 -8.82
N SER A 65 -7.26 -53.36 -10.15
CA SER A 65 -8.12 -52.50 -10.95
C SER A 65 -9.62 -52.82 -10.82
N THR A 66 -10.15 -52.95 -9.58
CA THR A 66 -11.57 -53.25 -9.34
C THR A 66 -12.09 -52.69 -7.98
N ALA A 67 -11.76 -51.45 -7.61
CA ALA A 67 -12.30 -50.83 -6.39
C ALA A 67 -13.51 -49.92 -6.71
N THR A 68 -14.66 -50.24 -6.12
CA THR A 68 -15.91 -49.47 -6.22
C THR A 68 -15.79 -48.03 -5.67
N PRO A 69 -16.56 -47.05 -6.18
CA PRO A 69 -16.51 -45.62 -5.78
C PRO A 69 -16.60 -45.36 -4.27
N SER A 70 -17.19 -46.28 -3.49
CA SER A 70 -17.34 -46.14 -2.03
C SER A 70 -16.03 -46.27 -1.25
N ALA A 71 -15.02 -47.00 -1.77
CA ALA A 71 -13.75 -47.23 -1.07
C ALA A 71 -12.85 -45.98 -1.11
N ASN A 72 -12.80 -45.30 -2.27
CA ASN A 72 -12.11 -44.01 -2.42
C ASN A 72 -12.77 -42.90 -1.59
N ARG A 73 -14.11 -42.91 -1.48
CA ARG A 73 -14.88 -41.92 -0.67
C ARG A 73 -14.60 -42.03 0.82
N LYS A 74 -14.42 -43.25 1.36
CA LYS A 74 -14.15 -43.45 2.79
C LYS A 74 -12.75 -42.95 3.18
N TRP A 75 -11.75 -43.21 2.35
CA TRP A 75 -10.39 -42.72 2.56
C TRP A 75 -10.31 -41.18 2.57
N LEU A 76 -11.05 -40.51 1.65
CA LEU A 76 -11.16 -39.05 1.64
C LEU A 76 -11.76 -38.49 2.93
N LEU A 77 -12.86 -39.09 3.42
CA LEU A 77 -13.51 -38.66 4.67
C LEU A 77 -12.64 -38.89 5.91
N ASP A 78 -11.86 -39.97 5.95
CA ASP A 78 -10.95 -40.25 7.07
C ASP A 78 -9.73 -39.31 7.06
N SER A 79 -9.29 -38.81 5.90
CA SER A 79 -8.18 -37.86 5.79
C SER A 79 -8.50 -36.44 6.30
N LEU A 80 -9.78 -36.11 6.48
CA LEU A 80 -10.25 -34.80 6.94
C LEU A 80 -10.37 -34.71 8.48
N LYS A 81 -10.12 -35.79 9.23
CA LYS A 81 -10.22 -35.81 10.69
C LYS A 81 -8.86 -35.64 11.37
N PHE A 82 -8.76 -34.73 12.34
CA PHE A 82 -7.60 -34.65 13.26
C PHE A 82 -8.02 -34.16 14.66
N ASP A 83 -7.21 -34.51 15.66
CA ASP A 83 -7.47 -34.18 17.06
C ASP A 83 -7.18 -32.70 17.36
N GLN A 84 -8.04 -32.06 18.17
CA GLN A 84 -7.97 -30.66 18.66
C GLN A 84 -8.51 -29.54 17.74
N ILE A 85 -9.50 -29.83 16.89
CA ILE A 85 -10.18 -28.81 16.05
C ILE A 85 -10.69 -27.59 16.86
N ASP A 86 -11.18 -27.81 18.08
CA ASP A 86 -11.78 -26.76 18.93
C ASP A 86 -10.75 -25.85 19.63
N LYS A 87 -9.52 -26.34 19.88
CA LYS A 87 -8.53 -25.58 20.66
C LYS A 87 -7.90 -24.41 19.89
N ARG A 88 -7.94 -24.42 18.56
CA ARG A 88 -7.34 -23.35 17.72
C ARG A 88 -8.22 -22.12 17.54
N HIS A 89 -9.54 -22.20 17.81
CA HIS A 89 -10.43 -21.02 17.82
C HIS A 89 -10.02 -19.95 18.85
N ALA A 90 -9.32 -20.35 19.92
CA ALA A 90 -8.88 -19.44 20.97
C ALA A 90 -7.57 -18.69 20.66
N ASN A 91 -6.65 -19.29 19.88
CA ASN A 91 -5.28 -18.77 19.74
C ASN A 91 -5.08 -17.70 18.66
N ILE A 92 -6.03 -17.52 17.73
CA ILE A 92 -5.92 -16.48 16.68
C ILE A 92 -6.16 -15.07 17.25
N LYS A 93 -6.91 -14.96 18.36
CA LYS A 93 -7.24 -13.68 19.00
C LYS A 93 -6.04 -12.94 19.62
N ALA A 94 -4.93 -13.62 19.89
CA ALA A 94 -3.82 -13.03 20.65
C ALA A 94 -2.74 -12.31 19.82
N ASN A 95 -2.70 -12.48 18.49
CA ASN A 95 -1.60 -11.98 17.65
C ASN A 95 -1.98 -10.93 16.60
N HIS A 96 -3.17 -10.32 16.68
CA HIS A 96 -3.68 -9.41 15.64
C HIS A 96 -3.07 -8.00 15.69
N ALA A 97 -2.61 -7.52 16.85
CA ALA A 97 -2.36 -6.08 17.04
C ALA A 97 -1.14 -5.49 16.30
N LYS A 98 -0.31 -6.29 15.59
CA LYS A 98 0.85 -5.81 14.81
C LYS A 98 1.21 -6.70 13.59
N ALA A 99 0.26 -7.33 12.93
CA ALA A 99 0.58 -8.26 11.85
C ALA A 99 0.82 -7.56 10.50
N CYS A 100 2.05 -7.71 9.97
CA CYS A 100 2.45 -7.55 8.56
C CYS A 100 2.44 -6.16 7.89
N GLU A 101 2.24 -5.04 8.59
CA GLU A 101 2.47 -3.72 7.96
C GLU A 101 3.93 -3.51 7.53
N TRP A 102 4.88 -3.99 8.35
CA TRP A 102 6.31 -3.96 8.03
C TRP A 102 6.67 -4.75 6.76
N LEU A 103 5.86 -5.77 6.41
CA LEU A 103 6.10 -6.59 5.22
C LEU A 103 5.85 -5.79 3.94
N LEU A 104 4.93 -4.81 3.97
CA LEU A 104 4.58 -3.95 2.83
C LEU A 104 5.73 -3.03 2.40
N GLU A 105 6.58 -2.65 3.36
CA GLU A 105 7.77 -1.83 3.13
C GLU A 105 9.05 -2.67 3.02
N HIS A 106 8.94 -4.00 3.19
CA HIS A 106 10.10 -4.88 3.15
C HIS A 106 10.66 -4.96 1.72
N PRO A 107 11.97 -4.72 1.52
CA PRO A 107 12.59 -4.72 0.19
C PRO A 107 12.35 -6.01 -0.59
N ASP A 108 12.36 -7.15 0.10
CA ASP A 108 12.10 -8.44 -0.55
C ASP A 108 10.67 -8.55 -1.07
N TYR A 109 9.67 -8.05 -0.33
CA TYR A 109 8.26 -8.10 -0.74
C TYR A 109 7.94 -7.17 -1.90
N THR A 110 8.53 -5.97 -1.91
CA THR A 110 8.39 -4.99 -3.01
C THR A 110 9.09 -5.46 -4.28
N THR A 111 10.30 -6.02 -4.16
CA THR A 111 10.99 -6.69 -5.28
C THR A 111 10.19 -7.90 -5.80
N TRP A 112 9.49 -8.60 -4.91
CA TRP A 112 8.72 -9.80 -5.23
C TRP A 112 7.39 -9.52 -5.95
N ILE A 113 6.74 -8.37 -5.70
CA ILE A 113 5.56 -7.90 -6.44
C ILE A 113 5.87 -7.56 -7.91
N ASP A 114 7.02 -6.95 -8.18
CA ASP A 114 7.41 -6.51 -9.53
C ASP A 114 7.90 -7.67 -10.43
N LEU A 115 8.19 -8.84 -9.84
CA LEU A 115 8.66 -10.04 -10.54
C LEU A 115 7.54 -10.99 -11.00
N TRP A 116 6.29 -10.75 -10.58
CA TRP A 116 5.18 -11.69 -10.81
C TRP A 116 4.57 -11.57 -12.21
N ASP A 117 4.95 -12.51 -13.07
CA ASP A 117 4.24 -12.82 -14.30
C ASP A 117 3.43 -14.09 -14.09
N LEU A 118 2.10 -13.99 -14.16
CA LEU A 118 1.18 -15.10 -13.95
C LEU A 118 1.53 -16.31 -14.84
N GLU A 119 2.00 -16.07 -16.07
CA GLU A 119 2.40 -17.13 -16.99
C GLU A 119 3.69 -17.82 -16.56
N LYS A 120 4.64 -17.08 -15.97
CA LYS A 120 5.86 -17.68 -15.39
C LYS A 120 5.53 -18.55 -14.20
N THR A 121 4.61 -18.13 -13.33
CA THR A 121 4.18 -18.94 -12.18
C THR A 121 3.48 -20.22 -12.63
N LYS A 122 2.53 -20.13 -13.58
CA LYS A 122 1.88 -21.31 -14.17
C LYS A 122 2.91 -22.26 -14.77
N THR A 123 3.90 -21.73 -15.49
CA THR A 123 4.98 -22.52 -16.11
C THR A 123 5.88 -23.19 -15.08
N LEU A 124 6.25 -22.48 -14.01
CA LEU A 124 7.07 -23.00 -12.93
C LEU A 124 6.32 -24.12 -12.18
N PHE A 125 5.07 -23.88 -11.82
CA PHE A 125 4.23 -24.86 -11.14
C PHE A 125 4.02 -26.10 -12.01
N ARG A 126 3.75 -25.93 -13.32
CA ARG A 126 3.68 -27.03 -14.28
C ARG A 126 4.98 -27.83 -14.32
N SER A 127 6.12 -27.17 -14.37
CA SER A 127 7.44 -27.83 -14.39
C SER A 127 7.69 -28.60 -13.09
N ALA A 128 7.34 -28.03 -11.93
CA ALA A 128 7.48 -28.70 -10.64
C ALA A 128 6.59 -29.95 -10.53
N VAL A 129 5.34 -29.89 -11.00
CA VAL A 129 4.45 -31.06 -11.05
C VAL A 129 5.02 -32.13 -11.97
N ARG A 130 5.57 -31.75 -13.12
CA ARG A 130 6.23 -32.70 -14.06
C ARG A 130 7.42 -33.42 -13.44
N GLU A 131 8.13 -32.77 -12.53
CA GLU A 131 9.28 -33.33 -11.85
C GLU A 131 8.94 -34.10 -10.57
N LEU A 132 7.65 -34.24 -10.20
CA LEU A 132 7.23 -34.96 -8.98
C LEU A 132 7.79 -36.38 -8.88
N GLY A 133 7.91 -37.10 -10.00
CA GLY A 133 8.34 -38.50 -10.01
C GLY A 133 7.41 -39.37 -9.17
N LYS A 134 7.94 -40.08 -8.16
CA LYS A 134 7.16 -40.93 -7.23
C LYS A 134 6.54 -40.16 -6.05
N ARG A 135 6.81 -38.85 -5.93
CA ARG A 135 6.33 -38.02 -4.82
C ARG A 135 4.83 -37.75 -4.95
N GLN A 136 4.15 -37.69 -3.80
CA GLN A 136 2.75 -37.30 -3.72
C GLN A 136 2.64 -35.81 -3.37
N LEU A 137 1.80 -35.09 -4.11
CA LEU A 137 1.41 -33.71 -3.83
C LEU A 137 -0.11 -33.61 -3.84
N THR A 138 -0.68 -33.12 -2.74
CA THR A 138 -2.11 -32.79 -2.63
C THR A 138 -2.27 -31.29 -2.44
N CYS A 139 -3.04 -30.65 -3.32
CA CYS A 139 -3.37 -29.24 -3.27
C CYS A 139 -4.79 -29.06 -2.73
N TYR A 140 -4.95 -28.29 -1.65
CA TYR A 140 -6.26 -27.85 -1.17
C TYR A 140 -6.46 -26.39 -1.53
N ILE A 141 -7.50 -26.09 -2.29
CA ILE A 141 -7.83 -24.76 -2.79
C ILE A 141 -9.21 -24.38 -2.24
N ASP A 142 -9.22 -23.39 -1.35
CA ASP A 142 -10.41 -22.94 -0.64
C ASP A 142 -11.04 -21.70 -1.32
N THR A 143 -12.33 -21.45 -1.04
CA THR A 143 -13.06 -20.21 -1.40
C THR A 143 -13.01 -19.85 -2.89
N LEU A 144 -13.18 -20.82 -3.78
CA LEU A 144 -13.12 -20.59 -5.23
C LEU A 144 -14.21 -19.62 -5.74
N ASP A 145 -15.31 -19.49 -5.01
CA ASP A 145 -16.43 -18.58 -5.28
C ASP A 145 -16.12 -17.09 -5.08
N GLU A 146 -14.97 -16.74 -4.51
CA GLU A 146 -14.60 -15.34 -4.25
C GLU A 146 -13.82 -14.67 -5.40
N CYS A 147 -13.35 -15.47 -6.37
CA CYS A 147 -12.65 -15.02 -7.57
C CYS A 147 -13.63 -14.59 -8.68
N ALA A 148 -13.16 -13.82 -9.67
CA ALA A 148 -13.98 -13.53 -10.84
C ALA A 148 -14.26 -14.82 -11.62
N GLU A 149 -15.46 -14.98 -12.17
CA GLU A 149 -15.87 -16.23 -12.84
C GLU A 149 -14.93 -16.63 -13.99
N SER A 150 -14.36 -15.66 -14.71
CA SER A 150 -13.36 -15.91 -15.75
C SER A 150 -12.04 -16.47 -15.19
N GLU A 151 -11.58 -15.97 -14.05
CA GLU A 151 -10.34 -16.43 -13.39
C GLU A 151 -10.51 -17.82 -12.79
N VAL A 152 -11.71 -18.12 -12.25
CA VAL A 152 -12.09 -19.44 -11.76
C VAL A 152 -12.01 -20.48 -12.87
N ARG A 153 -12.61 -20.20 -14.03
CA ARG A 153 -12.58 -21.12 -15.18
C ARG A 153 -11.17 -21.38 -15.66
N GLU A 154 -10.37 -20.33 -15.82
CA GLU A 154 -8.97 -20.44 -16.22
C GLU A 154 -8.14 -21.26 -15.21
N MET A 155 -8.37 -21.06 -13.91
CA MET A 155 -7.68 -21.82 -12.86
C MET A 155 -8.06 -23.31 -12.90
N VAL A 156 -9.35 -23.62 -13.01
CA VAL A 156 -9.84 -25.00 -13.12
C VAL A 156 -9.25 -25.67 -14.36
N GLU A 157 -9.27 -25.02 -15.52
CA GLU A 157 -8.67 -25.53 -16.77
C GLU A 157 -7.18 -25.88 -16.58
N VAL A 158 -6.40 -25.00 -15.94
CA VAL A 158 -4.96 -25.25 -15.69
C VAL A 158 -4.73 -26.48 -14.78
N PHE A 159 -5.55 -26.66 -13.75
CA PHE A 159 -5.42 -27.81 -12.85
C PHE A 159 -5.96 -29.10 -13.47
N GLU A 160 -6.98 -29.04 -14.33
CA GLU A 160 -7.46 -30.19 -15.11
C GLU A 160 -6.40 -30.68 -16.09
N ASP A 161 -5.75 -29.77 -16.84
CA ASP A 161 -4.62 -30.09 -17.71
C ASP A 161 -3.49 -30.80 -16.94
N LEU A 162 -3.17 -30.30 -15.74
CA LEU A 162 -2.16 -30.88 -14.86
C LEU A 162 -2.58 -32.25 -14.31
N GLY A 163 -3.84 -32.41 -13.94
CA GLY A 163 -4.41 -33.68 -13.50
C GLY A 163 -4.32 -34.74 -14.61
N GLN A 164 -4.69 -34.38 -15.84
CA GLN A 164 -4.58 -35.26 -17.00
C GLN A 164 -3.12 -35.65 -17.28
N TYR A 165 -2.21 -34.69 -17.27
CA TYR A 165 -0.78 -34.96 -17.43
C TYR A 165 -0.27 -35.91 -16.33
N ALA A 166 -0.69 -35.69 -15.08
CA ALA A 166 -0.30 -36.53 -13.95
C ALA A 166 -0.78 -37.97 -14.12
N VAL A 167 -2.02 -38.17 -14.57
CA VAL A 167 -2.58 -39.51 -14.87
C VAL A 167 -1.78 -40.18 -16.00
N GLN A 168 -1.49 -39.47 -17.08
CA GLN A 168 -0.73 -40.00 -18.22
C GLN A 168 0.69 -40.42 -17.85
N ASN A 169 1.32 -39.72 -16.91
CA ASN A 169 2.70 -39.95 -16.48
C ASN A 169 2.80 -40.71 -15.15
N ASN A 170 1.69 -41.26 -14.65
CA ASN A 170 1.60 -42.01 -13.39
C ASN A 170 2.17 -41.24 -12.17
N LEU A 171 1.92 -39.93 -12.12
CA LEU A 171 2.31 -39.03 -11.04
C LEU A 171 1.20 -38.99 -9.96
N ARG A 172 1.60 -38.88 -8.69
CA ARG A 172 0.67 -38.80 -7.55
C ARG A 172 0.29 -37.35 -7.23
N PHE A 173 -0.47 -36.71 -8.11
CA PHE A 173 -0.95 -35.34 -7.95
C PHE A 173 -2.46 -35.30 -7.71
N TYR A 174 -2.89 -34.64 -6.64
CA TYR A 174 -4.29 -34.53 -6.24
C TYR A 174 -4.67 -33.07 -6.00
N VAL A 175 -5.85 -32.65 -6.43
CA VAL A 175 -6.37 -31.29 -6.22
C VAL A 175 -7.76 -31.38 -5.63
N CYS A 176 -8.00 -30.64 -4.56
CA CYS A 176 -9.27 -30.55 -3.86
C CYS A 176 -9.75 -29.10 -3.86
N PHE A 177 -10.86 -28.84 -4.55
CA PHE A 177 -11.51 -27.54 -4.58
C PHE A 177 -12.64 -27.47 -3.54
N SER A 178 -12.70 -26.37 -2.79
CA SER A 178 -13.81 -26.02 -1.88
C SER A 178 -14.49 -24.75 -2.39
N SER A 179 -15.81 -24.79 -2.52
CA SER A 179 -16.63 -23.68 -3.04
C SER A 179 -18.07 -23.76 -2.51
N ARG A 180 -18.73 -22.61 -2.40
CA ARG A 180 -20.18 -22.51 -2.10
C ARG A 180 -21.03 -22.94 -3.31
N HIS A 181 -22.34 -23.12 -3.12
CA HIS A 181 -23.28 -23.49 -4.20
C HIS A 181 -23.35 -22.49 -5.37
N TYR A 182 -22.85 -21.26 -5.17
CA TYR A 182 -22.85 -20.21 -6.18
C TYR A 182 -21.54 -19.41 -6.12
N PRO A 183 -20.89 -19.11 -7.27
CA PRO A 183 -21.24 -19.50 -8.63
C PRO A 183 -21.07 -21.01 -8.88
N HIS A 184 -21.80 -21.56 -9.85
CA HIS A 184 -21.68 -22.98 -10.20
C HIS A 184 -20.39 -23.22 -10.99
N ILE A 185 -19.48 -24.00 -10.40
CA ILE A 185 -18.20 -24.34 -11.01
C ILE A 185 -18.30 -25.76 -11.55
N ASP A 186 -18.31 -25.90 -12.87
CA ASP A 186 -18.30 -27.19 -13.54
C ASP A 186 -16.85 -27.68 -13.65
N ILE A 187 -16.58 -28.87 -13.11
CA ILE A 187 -15.28 -29.53 -13.18
C ILE A 187 -15.50 -30.78 -14.02
N GLN A 188 -14.97 -30.79 -15.23
CA GLN A 188 -15.16 -31.86 -16.20
C GLN A 188 -14.54 -33.18 -15.73
N TYR A 189 -13.37 -33.09 -15.08
CA TYR A 189 -12.58 -34.25 -14.66
C TYR A 189 -12.32 -34.24 -13.15
N GLY A 190 -13.36 -34.52 -12.35
CA GLY A 190 -13.24 -34.55 -10.89
C GLY A 190 -14.35 -35.31 -10.18
N GLN A 191 -14.11 -35.71 -8.92
CA GLN A 191 -15.15 -36.22 -8.03
C GLN A 191 -15.73 -35.07 -7.22
N LYS A 192 -17.04 -34.85 -7.33
CA LYS A 192 -17.77 -33.85 -6.56
C LYS A 192 -18.30 -34.46 -5.27
N LEU A 193 -17.99 -33.82 -4.14
CA LEU A 193 -18.58 -34.14 -2.84
C LEU A 193 -19.39 -32.94 -2.36
N THR A 194 -20.71 -33.06 -2.39
CA THR A 194 -21.59 -32.12 -1.69
C THR A 194 -21.64 -32.53 -0.22
N LEU A 195 -21.23 -31.63 0.68
CA LEU A 195 -21.25 -31.87 2.13
C LEU A 195 -22.66 -32.11 2.66
N GLU A 196 -23.65 -31.44 2.09
CA GLU A 196 -25.08 -31.57 2.45
C GLU A 196 -25.62 -32.98 2.19
N ASP A 197 -25.11 -33.68 1.17
CA ASP A 197 -25.55 -35.04 0.79
C ASP A 197 -24.87 -36.15 1.63
N GLN A 198 -24.05 -35.80 2.63
CA GLN A 198 -23.34 -36.78 3.46
C GLN A 198 -24.20 -37.28 4.63
N THR A 199 -24.21 -38.60 4.83
CA THR A 199 -24.92 -39.25 5.93
C THR A 199 -24.46 -38.72 7.29
N GLY A 200 -25.32 -37.97 7.97
CA GLY A 200 -25.05 -37.32 9.25
C GLY A 200 -25.38 -35.83 9.27
N HIS A 201 -25.43 -35.17 8.11
CA HIS A 201 -25.68 -33.72 8.02
C HIS A 201 -27.17 -33.34 8.19
N GLU A 202 -28.08 -34.25 7.83
CA GLU A 202 -29.55 -34.07 7.95
C GLU A 202 -30.12 -34.61 9.27
N LYS A 203 -29.36 -35.43 10.01
CA LYS A 203 -29.92 -36.28 11.07
C LYS A 203 -30.14 -35.60 12.43
N ASP A 204 -29.67 -34.37 12.60
CA ASP A 204 -29.84 -33.62 13.86
C ASP A 204 -31.04 -32.66 13.84
N LEU A 205 -31.75 -32.52 12.71
CA LEU A 205 -32.76 -31.47 12.49
C LEU A 205 -34.10 -31.97 11.92
N ALA A 206 -34.24 -33.27 11.65
CA ALA A 206 -35.27 -33.82 10.76
C ALA A 206 -36.62 -34.20 11.41
N ASP A 207 -36.90 -33.82 12.65
CA ASP A 207 -38.16 -34.19 13.33
C ASP A 207 -39.23 -33.08 13.32
N ASP A 208 -38.99 -31.93 12.67
CA ASP A 208 -39.95 -30.82 12.57
C ASP A 208 -40.20 -30.40 11.11
N GLU A 209 -41.47 -30.50 10.67
CA GLU A 209 -41.94 -30.14 9.33
C GLU A 209 -41.60 -28.67 8.98
N ILE A 210 -41.55 -27.78 9.97
CA ILE A 210 -41.17 -26.38 9.79
C ILE A 210 -39.66 -26.26 9.48
N ILE A 211 -38.82 -27.04 10.17
CA ILE A 211 -37.37 -27.02 9.97
C ILE A 211 -37.02 -27.57 8.58
N ALA A 212 -37.70 -28.63 8.13
CA ALA A 212 -37.51 -29.17 6.79
C ALA A 212 -37.84 -28.15 5.68
N GLU A 213 -38.94 -27.40 5.83
CA GLU A 213 -39.34 -26.36 4.87
C GLU A 213 -38.35 -25.17 4.88
N ILE A 214 -37.84 -24.77 6.05
CA ILE A 214 -36.80 -23.74 6.18
C ILE A 214 -35.53 -24.17 5.45
N LEU A 215 -35.03 -25.38 5.70
CA LEU A 215 -33.80 -25.90 5.08
C LEU A 215 -33.93 -25.97 3.55
N GLN A 216 -35.08 -26.45 3.06
CA GLN A 216 -35.36 -26.51 1.63
C GLN A 216 -35.36 -25.13 0.97
N LYS A 217 -36.05 -24.15 1.57
CA LYS A 217 -36.13 -22.78 1.01
C LYS A 217 -34.82 -22.01 1.11
N ALA A 218 -34.03 -22.26 2.16
CA ALA A 218 -32.74 -21.61 2.34
C ALA A 218 -31.73 -21.99 1.26
N SER A 219 -31.82 -23.19 0.67
CA SER A 219 -30.91 -23.65 -0.40
C SER A 219 -29.42 -23.45 -0.05
N GLY A 220 -29.05 -23.71 1.22
CA GLY A 220 -27.68 -23.55 1.72
C GLY A 220 -27.29 -22.11 2.11
N VAL A 221 -28.20 -21.12 2.01
CA VAL A 221 -27.92 -19.72 2.34
C VAL A 221 -28.17 -19.46 3.83
N PHE A 222 -27.12 -19.52 4.65
CA PHE A 222 -27.22 -19.35 6.10
C PHE A 222 -27.87 -18.04 6.54
N ILE A 223 -27.53 -16.90 5.91
CA ILE A 223 -28.13 -15.60 6.25
C ILE A 223 -29.64 -15.56 5.99
N TRP A 224 -30.12 -16.33 5.01
CA TRP A 224 -31.56 -16.47 4.76
C TRP A 224 -32.23 -17.13 5.97
N VAL A 225 -31.64 -18.22 6.50
CA VAL A 225 -32.16 -18.92 7.68
C VAL A 225 -32.24 -17.99 8.88
N VAL A 226 -31.16 -17.24 9.17
CA VAL A 226 -31.13 -16.28 10.29
C VAL A 226 -32.27 -15.28 10.19
N LEU A 227 -32.43 -14.64 9.04
CA LEU A 227 -33.48 -13.63 8.81
C LEU A 227 -34.89 -14.23 8.90
N VAL A 228 -35.10 -15.42 8.34
CA VAL A 228 -36.40 -16.07 8.31
C VAL A 228 -36.79 -16.58 9.69
N VAL A 229 -35.86 -17.18 10.42
CA VAL A 229 -36.09 -17.61 11.81
C VAL A 229 -36.48 -16.42 12.66
N ASP A 230 -35.82 -15.26 12.53
CA ASP A 230 -36.21 -14.05 13.25
C ASP A 230 -37.60 -13.54 12.86
N ILE A 231 -37.98 -13.60 11.57
CA ILE A 231 -39.32 -13.25 11.10
C ILE A 231 -40.38 -14.19 11.69
N LEU A 232 -40.12 -15.51 11.70
CA LEU A 232 -41.04 -16.51 12.23
C LEU A 232 -41.15 -16.45 13.75
N ASN A 233 -40.05 -16.17 14.44
CA ASN A 233 -40.00 -16.01 15.89
C ASN A 233 -40.90 -14.85 16.34
N LYS A 234 -41.04 -13.78 15.56
CA LYS A 234 -42.00 -12.70 15.87
C LYS A 234 -43.45 -13.20 15.91
N GLU A 235 -43.83 -14.10 15.01
CA GLU A 235 -45.16 -14.72 15.00
C GLU A 235 -45.35 -15.71 16.14
N TYR A 236 -44.31 -16.51 16.42
CA TYR A 236 -44.28 -17.44 17.54
C TYR A 236 -44.43 -16.72 18.88
N LEU A 237 -43.65 -15.65 19.13
CA LEU A 237 -43.69 -14.86 20.36
C LEU A 237 -45.03 -14.13 20.56
N ARG A 238 -45.75 -13.84 19.47
CA ARG A 238 -47.14 -13.33 19.52
C ARG A 238 -48.18 -14.42 19.82
N GLY A 239 -47.75 -15.67 20.03
CA GLY A 239 -48.62 -16.83 20.24
C GLY A 239 -49.35 -17.29 18.96
N ARG A 240 -48.99 -16.78 17.78
CA ARG A 240 -49.66 -17.06 16.52
C ARG A 240 -49.06 -18.26 15.80
N LEU A 241 -49.03 -19.41 16.47
CA LEU A 241 -48.51 -20.68 15.92
C LEU A 241 -49.16 -21.06 14.58
N PHE A 242 -50.46 -20.80 14.43
CA PHE A 242 -51.20 -21.03 13.18
C PHE A 242 -50.72 -20.15 12.02
N ALA A 243 -50.11 -19.00 12.31
CA ALA A 243 -49.60 -18.07 11.30
C ALA A 243 -48.15 -18.38 10.90
N VAL A 244 -47.38 -19.10 11.73
CA VAL A 244 -45.96 -19.42 11.46
C VAL A 244 -45.82 -20.19 10.13
N LYS A 245 -46.59 -21.26 9.94
CA LYS A 245 -46.56 -22.05 8.68
C LYS A 245 -47.01 -21.22 7.47
N SER A 246 -48.09 -20.45 7.60
CA SER A 246 -48.56 -19.57 6.52
C SER A 246 -47.51 -18.52 6.16
N ARG A 247 -46.84 -17.95 7.17
CA ARG A 247 -45.80 -16.94 6.99
C ARG A 247 -44.57 -17.52 6.30
N LEU A 248 -44.14 -18.72 6.69
CA LEU A 248 -43.02 -19.41 6.03
C LEU A 248 -43.30 -19.64 4.53
N LYS A 249 -44.55 -19.96 4.17
CA LYS A 249 -44.95 -20.13 2.76
C LYS A 249 -44.84 -18.85 1.94
N GLU A 250 -45.21 -17.70 2.51
CA GLU A 250 -45.14 -16.38 1.87
C GLU A 250 -43.70 -15.87 1.65
N ILE A 251 -42.76 -16.31 2.47
CA ILE A 251 -41.36 -15.85 2.40
C ILE A 251 -40.68 -16.40 1.12
N PRO A 252 -40.05 -15.58 0.29
CA PRO A 252 -39.39 -16.01 -0.94
C PRO A 252 -38.11 -16.81 -0.64
N SER A 253 -37.78 -17.79 -1.49
CA SER A 253 -36.55 -18.58 -1.37
C SER A 253 -35.29 -17.82 -1.80
N LYS A 254 -35.42 -16.86 -2.74
CA LYS A 254 -34.27 -16.04 -3.16
C LYS A 254 -33.97 -14.97 -2.11
N LEU A 255 -32.70 -14.87 -1.73
CA LEU A 255 -32.23 -13.89 -0.75
C LEU A 255 -32.46 -12.43 -1.20
N SER A 256 -32.31 -12.13 -2.48
CA SER A 256 -32.59 -10.78 -3.01
C SER A 256 -34.06 -10.37 -2.86
N GLU A 257 -34.98 -11.29 -3.14
CA GLU A 257 -36.42 -11.07 -2.97
C GLU A 257 -36.76 -10.97 -1.47
N LEU A 258 -36.06 -11.72 -0.60
CA LEU A 258 -36.20 -11.59 0.85
C LEU A 258 -35.76 -10.21 1.34
N PHE A 259 -34.61 -9.69 0.90
CA PHE A 259 -34.16 -8.34 1.25
C PHE A 259 -35.14 -7.28 0.77
N GLN A 260 -35.64 -7.41 -0.47
CA GLN A 260 -36.68 -6.53 -0.99
C GLN A 260 -37.91 -6.55 -0.07
N ASN A 261 -38.41 -7.74 0.26
CA ASN A 261 -39.56 -7.90 1.15
C ASN A 261 -39.32 -7.32 2.55
N ILE A 262 -38.11 -7.41 3.11
CA ILE A 262 -37.76 -6.81 4.40
C ILE A 262 -37.80 -5.28 4.31
N LEU A 263 -37.19 -4.71 3.27
CA LEU A 263 -37.07 -3.27 3.08
C LEU A 263 -38.42 -2.63 2.75
N THR A 264 -39.29 -3.32 2.00
CA THR A 264 -40.61 -2.82 1.58
C THR A 264 -41.77 -3.35 2.42
N ARG A 265 -41.53 -4.00 3.58
CA ARG A 265 -42.62 -4.63 4.36
C ARG A 265 -43.66 -3.65 4.89
N ASP A 266 -43.28 -2.39 5.05
CA ASP A 266 -44.05 -1.29 5.62
C ASP A 266 -43.53 0.05 5.06
N GLN A 267 -44.31 1.12 5.27
CA GLN A 267 -43.93 2.50 4.93
C GLN A 267 -43.58 3.32 6.18
N GLU A 268 -43.25 2.67 7.29
CA GLU A 268 -42.89 3.35 8.54
C GLU A 268 -41.44 3.84 8.45
N ASN A 269 -41.19 5.10 8.87
CA ASN A 269 -39.86 5.71 8.99
C ASN A 269 -38.96 5.50 7.75
N LEU A 270 -39.51 5.72 6.56
CA LEU A 270 -38.76 5.55 5.30
C LEU A 270 -37.56 6.51 5.20
N ASP A 271 -37.67 7.70 5.79
CA ASP A 271 -36.58 8.67 5.83
C ASP A 271 -35.42 8.15 6.70
N ASP A 272 -35.69 7.55 7.85
CA ASP A 272 -34.69 6.86 8.69
C ASP A 272 -33.99 5.75 7.90
N LEU A 273 -34.76 4.92 7.17
CA LEU A 273 -34.22 3.83 6.37
C LEU A 273 -33.30 4.32 5.27
N LEU A 274 -33.75 5.32 4.51
CA LEU A 274 -32.97 5.90 3.44
C LEU A 274 -31.68 6.54 3.98
N LEU A 275 -31.77 7.31 5.07
CA LEU A 275 -30.60 7.97 5.66
C LEU A 275 -29.63 6.95 6.28
N CYS A 276 -30.14 5.89 6.92
CA CYS A 276 -29.36 4.75 7.39
C CYS A 276 -28.56 4.11 6.25
N ILE A 277 -29.22 3.77 5.14
CA ILE A 277 -28.57 3.15 3.98
C ILE A 277 -27.50 4.08 3.40
N ARG A 278 -27.78 5.38 3.32
CA ARG A 278 -26.80 6.38 2.86
C ARG A 278 -25.56 6.40 3.74
N TRP A 279 -25.71 6.48 5.06
CA TRP A 279 -24.59 6.50 5.99
C TRP A 279 -23.75 5.22 5.94
N VAL A 280 -24.39 4.05 5.92
CA VAL A 280 -23.68 2.77 5.90
C VAL A 280 -22.97 2.52 4.55
N LEU A 281 -23.53 3.00 3.43
CA LEU A 281 -22.93 2.82 2.10
C LEU A 281 -21.87 3.86 1.74
N TYR A 282 -22.12 5.14 2.04
CA TYR A 282 -21.40 6.29 1.49
C TYR A 282 -20.71 7.16 2.55
N GLY A 283 -20.75 6.78 3.82
CA GLY A 283 -19.88 7.35 4.84
C GLY A 283 -18.41 7.22 4.44
N ALA A 284 -17.62 8.27 4.67
CA ALA A 284 -16.18 8.29 4.44
C ALA A 284 -15.45 7.18 5.22
N ARG A 285 -16.01 6.81 6.38
CA ARG A 285 -15.68 5.64 7.17
C ARG A 285 -16.94 5.13 7.89
N PRO A 286 -16.96 3.86 8.35
CA PRO A 286 -17.99 3.40 9.27
C PRO A 286 -18.08 4.33 10.49
N LEU A 287 -19.31 4.72 10.84
CA LEU A 287 -19.59 5.55 12.00
C LEU A 287 -19.59 4.70 13.28
N LYS A 288 -19.05 5.22 14.38
CA LYS A 288 -19.26 4.66 15.73
C LYS A 288 -20.75 4.71 16.08
N ARG A 289 -21.18 3.90 17.06
CA ARG A 289 -22.60 3.87 17.50
C ARG A 289 -23.15 5.26 17.85
N GLU A 290 -22.38 6.07 18.58
CA GLU A 290 -22.78 7.40 19.03
C GLU A 290 -22.75 8.41 17.89
N GLU A 291 -21.73 8.33 17.02
CA GLU A 291 -21.66 9.13 15.80
C GLU A 291 -22.87 8.87 14.90
N TYR A 292 -23.25 7.60 14.73
CA TYR A 292 -24.38 7.19 13.89
C TYR A 292 -25.71 7.77 14.38
N TYR A 293 -25.94 7.77 15.69
CA TYR A 293 -27.14 8.36 16.29
C TYR A 293 -27.25 9.85 15.94
N PHE A 294 -26.19 10.62 16.19
CA PHE A 294 -26.17 12.06 15.92
C PHE A 294 -26.15 12.38 14.42
N ALA A 295 -25.56 11.51 13.60
CA ALA A 295 -25.60 11.61 12.15
C ALA A 295 -27.03 11.44 11.59
N LEU A 296 -27.83 10.51 12.12
CA LEU A 296 -29.26 10.39 11.80
C LEU A 296 -30.05 11.59 12.32
N ALA A 297 -29.87 11.96 13.59
CA ALA A 297 -30.59 13.08 14.21
C ALA A 297 -30.37 14.39 13.44
N SER A 298 -29.17 14.65 12.95
CA SER A 298 -28.87 15.84 12.13
C SER A 298 -29.64 15.90 10.80
N GLY A 299 -30.05 14.76 10.26
CA GLY A 299 -30.84 14.70 9.03
C GLY A 299 -32.35 14.62 9.26
N LEU A 300 -32.79 14.14 10.43
CA LEU A 300 -34.20 13.87 10.69
C LEU A 300 -34.84 14.90 11.62
N GLU A 301 -34.14 15.29 12.69
CA GLU A 301 -34.66 16.12 13.79
C GLU A 301 -33.57 17.08 14.32
N PRO A 302 -33.09 18.03 13.49
CA PRO A 302 -31.94 18.87 13.82
C PRO A 302 -32.15 19.77 15.05
N ASP A 303 -33.39 20.14 15.37
CA ASP A 303 -33.75 20.94 16.54
C ASP A 303 -33.47 20.21 17.87
N THR A 304 -33.25 18.90 17.84
CA THR A 304 -32.94 18.09 19.03
C THR A 304 -31.45 18.00 19.34
N LEU A 305 -30.60 18.54 18.48
CA LEU A 305 -29.15 18.45 18.60
C LEU A 305 -28.63 19.28 19.79
N GLY A 306 -27.65 18.72 20.50
CA GLY A 306 -27.01 19.36 21.64
C GLY A 306 -25.90 18.48 22.22
N GLU A 307 -25.41 18.85 23.39
CA GLU A 307 -24.44 18.04 24.12
C GLU A 307 -25.07 16.70 24.54
N TRP A 308 -24.34 15.61 24.30
CA TRP A 308 -24.76 14.27 24.62
C TRP A 308 -24.74 14.03 26.14
N ASP A 309 -25.90 13.67 26.68
CA ASP A 309 -26.06 13.17 28.05
C ASP A 309 -26.31 11.65 28.03
N PRO A 310 -25.33 10.82 28.44
CA PRO A 310 -25.46 9.37 28.47
C PRO A 310 -26.61 8.85 29.35
N ASN A 311 -27.09 9.65 30.31
CA ASN A 311 -28.23 9.26 31.15
C ASN A 311 -29.56 9.42 30.43
N LYS A 312 -29.65 10.37 29.50
CA LYS A 312 -30.86 10.61 28.68
C LYS A 312 -30.86 9.77 27.42
N ILE A 313 -29.69 9.54 26.83
CA ILE A 313 -29.52 8.75 25.61
C ILE A 313 -28.49 7.65 25.88
N PRO A 314 -28.90 6.52 26.50
CA PRO A 314 -28.04 5.37 26.73
C PRO A 314 -27.68 4.65 25.43
N PHE A 315 -26.59 3.87 25.46
CA PHE A 315 -26.13 3.13 24.29
C PHE A 315 -27.16 2.12 23.77
N GLU A 316 -27.96 1.51 24.64
CA GLU A 316 -28.99 0.54 24.26
C GLU A 316 -30.05 1.18 23.35
N PHE A 317 -30.37 2.46 23.57
CA PHE A 317 -31.29 3.22 22.73
C PHE A 317 -30.70 3.47 21.33
N MET A 318 -29.39 3.75 21.24
CA MET A 318 -28.70 3.90 19.97
C MET A 318 -28.67 2.58 19.19
N ASP A 319 -28.38 1.46 19.87
CA ASP A 319 -28.42 0.13 19.27
C ASP A 319 -29.86 -0.21 18.77
N CYS A 320 -30.90 0.22 19.49
CA CYS A 320 -32.29 0.09 19.02
C CYS A 320 -32.55 0.92 17.75
N LEU A 321 -32.04 2.16 17.69
CA LEU A 321 -32.17 3.03 16.51
C LEU A 321 -31.48 2.43 15.28
N ILE A 322 -30.28 1.85 15.44
CA ILE A 322 -29.55 1.18 14.35
C ILE A 322 -30.41 0.05 13.76
N VAL A 323 -31.01 -0.77 14.62
CA VAL A 323 -31.85 -1.89 14.19
C VAL A 323 -33.17 -1.40 13.58
N SER A 324 -33.83 -0.40 14.18
CA SER A 324 -35.12 0.09 13.69
C SER A 324 -34.99 0.82 12.35
N SER A 325 -34.03 1.74 12.23
CA SER A 325 -33.78 2.52 11.00
C SER A 325 -33.36 1.62 9.84
N SER A 326 -32.55 0.58 10.08
CA SER A 326 -32.11 -0.36 9.04
C SER A 326 -33.10 -1.48 8.72
N LYS A 327 -34.28 -1.48 9.36
CA LYS A 327 -35.24 -2.59 9.33
C LYS A 327 -34.65 -3.95 9.77
N GLY A 328 -33.59 -3.91 10.57
CA GLY A 328 -32.86 -5.07 11.10
C GLY A 328 -31.71 -5.54 10.22
N LEU A 329 -31.30 -4.75 9.23
CA LEU A 329 -30.21 -5.09 8.31
C LEU A 329 -28.87 -4.46 8.67
N ALA A 330 -28.81 -3.62 9.70
CA ALA A 330 -27.57 -3.08 10.26
C ALA A 330 -27.39 -3.50 11.72
N GLU A 331 -26.13 -3.56 12.14
CA GLU A 331 -25.71 -3.92 13.49
C GLU A 331 -24.46 -3.13 13.91
N THR A 332 -24.21 -3.13 15.21
CA THR A 332 -22.97 -2.65 15.79
C THR A 332 -21.93 -3.77 15.81
N THR A 333 -20.73 -3.50 15.30
CA THR A 333 -19.60 -4.43 15.28
C THR A 333 -19.18 -4.87 16.69
N ARG A 334 -18.59 -6.06 16.76
CA ARG A 334 -18.05 -6.60 18.02
C ARG A 334 -16.66 -6.07 18.37
N SER A 335 -16.03 -5.29 17.49
CA SER A 335 -14.73 -4.65 17.73
C SER A 335 -14.80 -3.63 18.87
N ASP A 336 -13.63 -3.13 19.29
CA ASP A 336 -13.54 -2.13 20.35
C ASP A 336 -14.19 -0.80 19.93
N ASP A 337 -14.08 -0.42 18.65
CA ASP A 337 -14.62 0.85 18.12
C ASP A 337 -16.14 0.88 17.93
N LYS A 338 -16.84 -0.26 18.07
CA LYS A 338 -18.33 -0.36 17.99
C LYS A 338 -18.94 0.42 16.82
N THR A 339 -18.39 0.24 15.62
CA THR A 339 -18.88 0.86 14.38
C THR A 339 -20.12 0.17 13.81
N VAL A 340 -20.95 0.92 13.09
CA VAL A 340 -22.19 0.44 12.45
C VAL A 340 -21.90 -0.12 11.05
N GLN A 341 -22.46 -1.30 10.76
CA GLN A 341 -22.30 -1.98 9.47
C GLN A 341 -23.58 -2.74 9.09
N PHE A 342 -23.67 -3.22 7.85
CA PHE A 342 -24.69 -4.22 7.51
C PHE A 342 -24.41 -5.55 8.20
N ILE A 343 -25.46 -6.28 8.57
CA ILE A 343 -25.37 -7.63 9.17
C ILE A 343 -24.63 -8.63 8.27
N HIS A 344 -24.61 -8.39 6.95
CA HIS A 344 -23.93 -9.23 5.97
C HIS A 344 -23.63 -8.48 4.66
N GLU A 345 -22.52 -8.84 3.99
CA GLU A 345 -22.09 -8.22 2.71
C GLU A 345 -23.13 -8.39 1.60
N SER A 346 -23.93 -9.45 1.66
CA SER A 346 -25.02 -9.68 0.69
C SER A 346 -26.09 -8.58 0.69
N VAL A 347 -26.24 -7.83 1.78
CA VAL A 347 -27.13 -6.65 1.83
C VAL A 347 -26.57 -5.56 0.92
N ARG A 348 -25.26 -5.28 1.03
CA ARG A 348 -24.56 -4.33 0.17
C ARG A 348 -24.61 -4.75 -1.30
N ASP A 349 -24.39 -6.04 -1.57
CA ASP A 349 -24.47 -6.59 -2.93
C ASP A 349 -25.87 -6.44 -3.52
N TYR A 350 -26.92 -6.71 -2.74
CA TYR A 350 -28.28 -6.49 -3.18
C TYR A 350 -28.53 -5.02 -3.53
N LEU A 351 -28.16 -4.10 -2.65
CA LEU A 351 -28.39 -2.66 -2.85
C LEU A 351 -27.60 -2.13 -4.06
N VAL A 352 -26.30 -2.43 -4.14
CA VAL A 352 -25.38 -1.81 -5.11
C VAL A 352 -25.20 -2.64 -6.38
N LYS A 353 -24.90 -3.94 -6.27
CA LYS A 353 -24.57 -4.79 -7.44
C LYS A 353 -25.82 -5.27 -8.18
N ASN A 354 -26.89 -5.58 -7.45
CA ASN A 354 -28.10 -6.19 -8.02
C ASN A 354 -29.18 -5.15 -8.36
N ASN A 355 -28.83 -3.87 -8.51
CA ASN A 355 -29.75 -2.76 -8.77
C ASN A 355 -30.89 -2.62 -7.73
N GLY A 356 -30.67 -3.06 -6.48
CA GLY A 356 -31.65 -2.94 -5.40
C GLY A 356 -32.03 -1.48 -5.13
N LEU A 357 -31.05 -0.56 -5.12
CA LEU A 357 -31.30 0.87 -4.93
C LEU A 357 -32.21 1.46 -6.01
N ARG A 358 -32.01 1.09 -7.28
CA ARG A 358 -32.86 1.56 -8.40
C ARG A 358 -34.27 1.00 -8.34
N THR A 359 -34.43 -0.18 -7.74
CA THR A 359 -35.74 -0.82 -7.56
C THR A 359 -36.51 -0.16 -6.42
N LEU A 360 -35.81 0.22 -5.34
CA LEU A 360 -36.41 0.81 -4.14
C LEU A 360 -36.68 2.31 -4.29
N TRP A 361 -35.77 3.05 -4.94
CA TRP A 361 -35.82 4.50 -5.16
C TRP A 361 -35.55 4.86 -6.63
N PRO A 362 -36.47 4.50 -7.55
CA PRO A 362 -36.29 4.72 -8.99
C PRO A 362 -36.10 6.20 -9.36
N GLU A 363 -36.66 7.13 -8.58
CA GLU A 363 -36.57 8.57 -8.76
C GLU A 363 -35.13 9.12 -8.63
N MET A 364 -34.24 8.42 -7.91
CA MET A 364 -32.85 8.84 -7.74
C MET A 364 -31.92 8.33 -8.86
N GLY A 365 -32.38 7.36 -9.65
CA GLY A 365 -31.72 6.92 -10.89
C GLY A 365 -30.23 6.58 -10.74
N ALA A 366 -29.42 7.08 -11.67
CA ALA A 366 -27.96 6.89 -11.68
C ALA A 366 -27.22 7.85 -10.75
N GLU A 367 -27.90 8.85 -10.20
CA GLU A 367 -27.32 9.92 -9.37
C GLU A 367 -27.39 9.62 -7.87
N PHE A 368 -27.87 8.43 -7.48
CA PHE A 368 -28.07 8.04 -6.08
C PHE A 368 -26.82 8.30 -5.22
N GLU A 369 -25.63 7.96 -5.70
CA GLU A 369 -24.38 8.17 -4.96
C GLU A 369 -24.11 9.66 -4.71
N ALA A 370 -24.17 10.50 -5.73
CA ALA A 370 -23.91 11.93 -5.58
C ALA A 370 -24.97 12.64 -4.73
N GLN A 371 -26.25 12.29 -4.91
CA GLN A 371 -27.34 12.80 -4.07
C GLN A 371 -27.19 12.34 -2.62
N SER A 372 -26.71 11.11 -2.41
CA SER A 372 -26.39 10.61 -1.07
C SER A 372 -25.27 11.42 -0.45
N HIS A 373 -24.15 11.60 -1.15
CA HIS A 373 -23.05 12.43 -0.65
C HIS A 373 -23.48 13.87 -0.36
N ASN A 374 -24.32 14.48 -1.21
CA ASN A 374 -24.88 15.81 -0.94
C ASN A 374 -25.67 15.83 0.37
N ARG A 375 -26.59 14.86 0.55
CA ARG A 375 -27.39 14.75 1.77
C ARG A 375 -26.55 14.50 3.02
N LEU A 376 -25.52 13.65 2.92
CA LEU A 376 -24.60 13.40 4.03
C LEU A 376 -23.80 14.66 4.38
N GLY A 377 -23.41 15.44 3.38
CA GLY A 377 -22.81 16.77 3.54
C GLY A 377 -23.75 17.74 4.28
N ASP A 378 -25.03 17.78 3.90
CA ASP A 378 -26.05 18.59 4.59
C ASP A 378 -26.16 18.20 6.07
N CYS A 379 -26.16 16.91 6.39
CA CYS A 379 -26.21 16.41 7.77
C CYS A 379 -24.97 16.86 8.58
N CYS A 380 -23.77 16.78 7.98
CA CYS A 380 -22.55 17.29 8.60
C CYS A 380 -22.60 18.81 8.85
N HIS A 381 -23.13 19.57 7.87
CA HIS A 381 -23.29 21.01 8.00
C HIS A 381 -24.30 21.37 9.09
N GLU A 382 -25.48 20.74 9.08
CA GLU A 382 -26.55 20.96 10.06
C GLU A 382 -26.06 20.67 11.47
N TYR A 383 -25.40 19.52 11.68
CA TYR A 383 -24.82 19.19 12.97
C TYR A 383 -23.81 20.24 13.42
N SER A 384 -22.93 20.67 12.53
CA SER A 384 -21.91 21.68 12.84
C SER A 384 -22.53 23.04 13.17
N SER A 385 -23.60 23.42 12.51
CA SER A 385 -24.28 24.71 12.70
C SER A 385 -25.10 24.76 13.99
N GLN A 386 -25.74 23.65 14.37
CA GLN A 386 -26.64 23.60 15.54
C GLN A 386 -25.91 23.40 16.87
N VAL A 387 -24.80 22.65 16.89
CA VAL A 387 -24.10 22.37 18.15
C VAL A 387 -23.27 23.57 18.61
N ASN A 388 -23.55 24.03 19.83
CA ASN A 388 -22.80 25.11 20.46
C ASN A 388 -21.60 24.56 21.26
N ILE A 389 -20.40 24.81 20.76
CA ILE A 389 -19.14 24.47 21.43
C ILE A 389 -18.41 25.71 22.01
N SER A 390 -19.04 26.88 22.00
CA SER A 390 -18.39 28.14 22.42
C SER A 390 -17.92 28.11 23.88
N GLU A 391 -18.60 27.34 24.74
CA GLU A 391 -18.20 27.17 26.14
C GLU A 391 -16.88 26.40 26.30
N TYR A 392 -16.51 25.61 25.30
CA TYR A 392 -15.27 24.82 25.26
C TYR A 392 -14.13 25.55 24.54
N LEU A 393 -14.47 26.50 23.66
CA LEU A 393 -13.52 27.28 22.89
C LEU A 393 -12.93 28.42 23.75
N GLN A 394 -11.60 28.41 23.88
CA GLN A 394 -10.86 29.61 24.29
C GLN A 394 -10.56 30.49 23.05
N ASP A 395 -10.05 31.70 23.26
CA ASP A 395 -9.66 32.62 22.18
C ASP A 395 -8.82 31.92 21.08
N ASP A 396 -9.01 32.26 19.81
CA ASP A 396 -8.38 31.59 18.66
C ASP A 396 -6.85 31.64 18.74
N ASP A 397 -6.32 32.77 19.19
CA ASP A 397 -4.89 32.93 19.45
C ASP A 397 -4.37 31.97 20.51
N HIS A 398 -5.21 31.62 21.50
CA HIS A 398 -4.87 30.65 22.52
C HIS A 398 -4.81 29.22 21.96
N LEU A 399 -5.74 28.80 21.09
CA LEU A 399 -5.69 27.47 20.45
C LEU A 399 -4.47 27.31 19.53
N LEU A 400 -4.11 28.36 18.80
CA LEU A 400 -2.92 28.38 17.95
C LEU A 400 -1.61 28.30 18.77
N GLN A 401 -1.60 28.88 19.98
CA GLN A 401 -0.44 28.86 20.87
C GLN A 401 -0.38 27.63 21.78
N SER A 402 -1.53 26.99 22.04
CA SER A 402 -1.69 25.87 22.97
C SER A 402 -0.77 24.69 22.65
N SER A 403 -0.26 24.05 23.71
CA SER A 403 0.51 22.80 23.59
C SER A 403 -0.36 21.69 23.00
N ASN A 404 0.27 20.68 22.37
CA ASN A 404 -0.47 19.53 21.83
C ASN A 404 -1.28 18.82 22.91
N ARG A 405 -0.76 18.72 24.15
CA ARG A 405 -1.44 18.08 25.26
C ARG A 405 -2.74 18.79 25.67
N ALA A 406 -2.72 20.13 25.74
CA ALA A 406 -3.91 20.90 26.06
C ALA A 406 -5.01 20.76 25.00
N VAL A 407 -4.64 20.61 23.73
CA VAL A 407 -5.60 20.36 22.65
C VAL A 407 -6.14 18.94 22.70
N ILE A 408 -5.32 17.93 23.01
CA ILE A 408 -5.79 16.55 23.23
C ILE A 408 -6.81 16.49 24.38
N ASP A 409 -6.56 17.21 25.48
CA ASP A 409 -7.49 17.25 26.60
C ASP A 409 -8.82 17.92 26.20
N LEU A 410 -8.77 18.98 25.38
CA LEU A 410 -9.96 19.66 24.82
C LEU A 410 -10.71 18.76 23.84
N GLU A 411 -10.00 18.13 22.90
CA GLU A 411 -10.52 17.16 21.93
C GLU A 411 -11.28 16.05 22.65
N ALA A 412 -10.69 15.46 23.69
CA ALA A 412 -11.33 14.40 24.47
C ALA A 412 -12.58 14.85 25.23
N VAL A 413 -12.69 16.14 25.58
CA VAL A 413 -13.91 16.69 26.19
C VAL A 413 -14.98 16.92 25.12
N VAL A 414 -14.60 17.49 23.97
CA VAL A 414 -15.49 17.73 22.84
C VAL A 414 -16.00 16.42 22.25
N GLU A 415 -15.18 15.39 22.08
CA GLU A 415 -15.59 14.07 21.56
C GLU A 415 -16.62 13.40 22.50
N ARG A 416 -16.47 13.60 23.83
CA ARG A 416 -17.43 13.07 24.81
C ARG A 416 -18.79 13.75 24.76
N GLY A 417 -18.83 15.07 24.53
CA GLY A 417 -20.08 15.83 24.45
C GLY A 417 -20.71 15.84 23.05
N PHE A 418 -19.90 15.77 21.99
CA PHE A 418 -20.33 15.93 20.60
C PHE A 418 -19.68 14.87 19.70
N PRO A 419 -20.09 13.60 19.82
CA PRO A 419 -19.35 12.50 19.20
C PRO A 419 -19.24 12.56 17.68
N PHE A 420 -20.23 13.16 17.01
CA PHE A 420 -20.25 13.26 15.54
C PHE A 420 -19.46 14.48 15.00
N LEU A 421 -19.01 15.39 15.87
CA LEU A 421 -18.45 16.67 15.43
C LEU A 421 -17.15 16.54 14.65
N GLU A 422 -16.27 15.63 15.06
CA GLU A 422 -15.00 15.38 14.35
C GLU A 422 -15.28 14.90 12.91
N TYR A 423 -16.16 13.91 12.76
CA TYR A 423 -16.56 13.39 11.46
C TYR A 423 -17.19 14.51 10.62
N ALA A 424 -18.18 15.22 11.18
CA ALA A 424 -18.89 16.28 10.49
C ALA A 424 -17.94 17.37 9.98
N THR A 425 -17.02 17.82 10.83
CA THR A 425 -16.03 18.85 10.48
C THR A 425 -15.03 18.35 9.45
N SER A 426 -14.52 17.13 9.61
CA SER A 426 -13.45 16.59 8.77
C SER A 426 -13.92 16.13 7.40
N GLN A 427 -15.16 15.62 7.31
CA GLN A 427 -15.67 14.93 6.12
C GLN A 427 -16.69 15.74 5.32
N VAL A 428 -17.16 16.91 5.78
CA VAL A 428 -18.11 17.74 5.02
C VAL A 428 -17.60 18.10 3.62
N LEU A 429 -16.32 18.47 3.48
CA LEU A 429 -15.71 18.78 2.18
C LEU A 429 -15.48 17.53 1.33
N TYR A 430 -15.24 16.36 1.94
CA TYR A 430 -15.18 15.08 1.22
C TYR A 430 -16.53 14.72 0.60
N HIS A 431 -17.61 14.86 1.36
CA HIS A 431 -18.96 14.62 0.86
C HIS A 431 -19.33 15.60 -0.27
N ALA A 432 -19.01 16.88 -0.12
CA ALA A 432 -19.20 17.85 -1.20
C ALA A 432 -18.40 17.51 -2.46
N ASP A 433 -17.12 17.10 -2.35
CA ASP A 433 -16.30 16.71 -3.52
C ASP A 433 -16.83 15.47 -4.23
N ALA A 434 -17.28 14.47 -3.48
CA ALA A 434 -17.90 13.28 -4.06
C ALA A 434 -19.22 13.61 -4.77
N ALA A 435 -20.03 14.53 -4.22
CA ALA A 435 -21.25 15.02 -4.85
C ALA A 435 -20.97 15.86 -6.11
N ALA A 436 -19.89 16.64 -6.12
CA ALA A 436 -19.48 17.52 -7.22
C ALA A 436 -19.26 16.82 -8.57
N ARG A 437 -19.10 15.48 -8.57
CA ARG A 437 -18.99 14.68 -9.80
C ARG A 437 -20.21 14.77 -10.71
N THR A 438 -21.40 14.90 -10.14
CA THR A 438 -22.65 14.99 -10.93
C THR A 438 -23.61 16.08 -10.45
N ALA A 439 -23.44 16.61 -9.23
CA ALA A 439 -24.27 17.67 -8.67
C ALA A 439 -23.44 18.95 -8.44
N PRO A 440 -23.90 20.14 -8.90
CA PRO A 440 -23.18 21.39 -8.66
C PRO A 440 -23.01 21.68 -7.16
N GLN A 441 -21.83 22.17 -6.75
CA GLN A 441 -21.52 22.54 -5.36
C GLN A 441 -21.24 24.04 -5.18
N THR A 442 -21.61 24.87 -6.16
CA THR A 442 -21.33 26.32 -6.15
C THR A 442 -21.96 27.02 -4.94
N ASP A 443 -23.24 26.75 -4.68
CA ASP A 443 -23.98 27.39 -3.59
C ASP A 443 -23.39 26.97 -2.23
N PHE A 444 -23.07 25.68 -2.06
CA PHE A 444 -22.41 25.15 -0.88
C PHE A 444 -21.06 25.84 -0.62
N LEU A 445 -20.22 26.00 -1.63
CA LEU A 445 -18.91 26.66 -1.48
C LEU A 445 -19.06 28.14 -1.14
N GLN A 446 -20.04 28.83 -1.71
CA GLN A 446 -20.31 30.25 -1.43
C GLN A 446 -20.82 30.50 -0.01
N SER A 447 -21.65 29.59 0.53
CA SER A 447 -22.18 29.70 1.89
C SER A 447 -21.34 28.94 2.93
N PHE A 448 -20.19 28.38 2.55
CA PHE A 448 -19.38 27.56 3.44
C PHE A 448 -18.87 28.39 4.62
N PRO A 449 -19.16 28.03 5.88
CA PRO A 449 -18.78 28.81 7.06
C PRO A 449 -17.29 28.60 7.39
N LEU A 450 -16.40 29.12 6.53
CA LEU A 450 -14.96 28.87 6.56
C LEU A 450 -14.32 29.20 7.91
N GLU A 451 -14.72 30.32 8.53
CA GLU A 451 -14.24 30.76 9.84
C GLU A 451 -14.55 29.72 10.94
N GLN A 452 -15.82 29.38 11.11
CA GLN A 452 -16.27 28.42 12.11
C GLN A 452 -15.68 27.02 11.85
N TRP A 453 -15.59 26.66 10.57
CA TRP A 453 -14.98 25.40 10.15
C TRP A 453 -13.49 25.35 10.50
N THR A 454 -12.75 26.44 10.31
CA THR A 454 -11.31 26.52 10.64
C THR A 454 -11.08 26.37 12.14
N GLN A 455 -11.89 27.04 12.96
CA GLN A 455 -11.83 26.92 14.43
C GLN A 455 -12.07 25.48 14.88
N ARG A 456 -13.14 24.84 14.38
CA ARG A 456 -13.48 23.45 14.68
C ARG A 456 -12.42 22.48 14.18
N SER A 457 -11.91 22.66 12.96
CA SER A 457 -10.89 21.79 12.38
C SER A 457 -9.58 21.86 13.17
N ASN A 458 -9.26 22.99 13.81
CA ASN A 458 -8.05 23.14 14.63
C ASN A 458 -8.14 22.36 15.96
N ILE A 459 -9.33 22.07 16.48
CA ILE A 459 -9.52 21.23 17.68
C ILE A 459 -9.01 19.81 17.42
N PHE A 460 -9.31 19.28 16.23
CA PHE A 460 -8.97 17.91 15.84
C PHE A 460 -7.59 17.80 15.16
N GLU A 461 -6.81 18.90 15.08
CA GLU A 461 -5.46 18.89 14.51
C GLU A 461 -4.38 18.71 15.60
N GLN A 462 -3.85 17.48 15.64
CA GLN A 462 -2.85 17.03 16.60
C GLN A 462 -1.50 17.76 16.46
N HIS A 463 -1.15 18.22 15.25
CA HIS A 463 0.12 18.87 14.98
C HIS A 463 -0.03 20.39 14.96
N LYS A 464 0.52 21.08 15.97
CA LYS A 464 0.54 22.55 16.04
C LYS A 464 0.97 23.24 14.74
N ILE A 465 1.91 22.67 13.98
CA ILE A 465 2.39 23.23 12.71
C ILE A 465 1.37 23.16 11.56
N ARG A 466 0.34 22.31 11.67
CA ARG A 466 -0.70 22.09 10.66
C ARG A 466 -1.97 22.89 10.94
N ARG A 467 -2.12 23.43 12.15
CA ARG A 467 -3.24 24.31 12.53
C ARG A 467 -3.30 25.54 11.63
N GLN A 468 -4.49 25.85 11.16
CA GLN A 468 -4.75 26.89 10.17
C GLN A 468 -4.95 28.25 10.86
N LYS A 469 -4.32 29.29 10.31
CA LYS A 469 -4.48 30.67 10.77
C LYS A 469 -5.62 31.35 10.01
N HIS A 470 -6.49 32.03 10.74
CA HIS A 470 -7.74 32.57 10.25
C HIS A 470 -7.54 33.60 9.12
N ASP A 471 -6.61 34.52 9.35
CA ASP A 471 -6.19 35.64 8.49
C ASP A 471 -5.38 35.24 7.25
N ALA A 472 -5.03 33.95 7.12
CA ALA A 472 -4.25 33.43 5.99
C ALA A 472 -4.95 32.29 5.22
N THR A 473 -6.18 31.91 5.58
CA THR A 473 -6.80 30.68 5.03
C THR A 473 -7.83 31.02 3.96
N ASN A 474 -7.66 30.41 2.77
CA ASN A 474 -8.61 30.51 1.66
C ASN A 474 -9.19 29.12 1.36
N LEU A 475 -10.48 29.07 0.98
CA LEU A 475 -11.16 27.82 0.63
C LEU A 475 -10.43 27.04 -0.47
N LEU A 476 -9.97 27.71 -1.54
CA LEU A 476 -9.20 27.11 -2.62
C LEU A 476 -7.90 26.45 -2.11
N TYR A 477 -7.24 27.05 -1.12
CA TYR A 477 -6.05 26.45 -0.48
C TYR A 477 -6.42 25.16 0.25
N ILE A 478 -7.50 25.17 1.04
CA ILE A 478 -7.92 23.99 1.83
C ILE A 478 -8.32 22.84 0.92
N VAL A 479 -9.16 23.10 -0.07
CA VAL A 479 -9.60 22.03 -1.00
C VAL A 479 -8.43 21.50 -1.82
N ALA A 480 -7.43 22.35 -2.12
CA ALA A 480 -6.22 21.92 -2.81
C ALA A 480 -5.26 21.10 -1.93
N GLU A 481 -5.06 21.51 -0.67
CA GLU A 481 -4.25 20.79 0.32
C GLU A 481 -4.82 19.40 0.61
N ARG A 482 -6.14 19.22 0.48
CA ARG A 482 -6.83 17.93 0.67
C ARG A 482 -7.03 17.10 -0.60
N GLY A 483 -6.68 17.64 -1.76
CA GLY A 483 -6.80 16.93 -3.04
C GLY A 483 -8.22 16.79 -3.58
N LEU A 484 -9.14 17.67 -3.16
CA LEU A 484 -10.56 17.65 -3.52
C LEU A 484 -10.73 18.30 -4.91
N SER A 485 -10.46 17.51 -5.95
CA SER A 485 -10.26 18.01 -7.32
C SER A 485 -11.53 18.53 -7.97
N GLU A 486 -12.70 17.97 -7.64
CA GLU A 486 -13.98 18.44 -8.20
C GLU A 486 -14.42 19.76 -7.53
N LEU A 487 -14.15 19.92 -6.23
CA LEU A 487 -14.35 21.22 -5.56
C LEU A 487 -13.36 22.27 -6.05
N VAL A 488 -12.08 21.93 -6.26
CA VAL A 488 -11.10 22.84 -6.86
C VAL A 488 -11.57 23.31 -8.24
N LYS A 489 -12.08 22.40 -9.06
CA LYS A 489 -12.65 22.75 -10.37
C LYS A 489 -13.85 23.69 -10.23
N THR A 490 -14.77 23.39 -9.31
CA THR A 490 -15.96 24.22 -9.06
C THR A 490 -15.57 25.63 -8.57
N GLU A 491 -14.65 25.70 -7.61
CA GLU A 491 -14.14 26.97 -7.08
C GLU A 491 -13.43 27.78 -8.16
N LEU A 492 -12.59 27.16 -9.00
CA LEU A 492 -11.90 27.85 -10.10
C LEU A 492 -12.84 28.35 -11.21
N HIS A 493 -14.02 27.75 -11.36
CA HIS A 493 -15.06 28.25 -12.28
C HIS A 493 -15.69 29.55 -11.75
N HIS A 494 -15.84 29.68 -10.42
CA HIS A 494 -16.43 30.85 -9.78
C HIS A 494 -15.37 31.94 -9.49
N ASN A 495 -14.30 31.57 -8.80
CA ASN A 495 -13.15 32.38 -8.49
C ASN A 495 -11.98 32.02 -9.40
N ARG A 496 -11.72 32.90 -10.37
CA ARG A 496 -10.72 32.70 -11.41
C ARG A 496 -9.27 32.83 -10.94
N ASP A 497 -9.03 33.27 -9.71
CA ASP A 497 -7.69 33.46 -9.17
C ASP A 497 -7.13 32.14 -8.60
N ALA A 498 -6.16 31.55 -9.29
CA ALA A 498 -5.44 30.36 -8.83
C ALA A 498 -4.17 30.70 -8.05
N GLU A 499 -3.78 31.97 -8.00
CA GLU A 499 -2.57 32.48 -7.34
C GLU A 499 -2.88 33.06 -5.95
N VAL A 500 -4.02 32.69 -5.36
CA VAL A 500 -4.40 33.17 -4.04
C VAL A 500 -3.36 32.75 -3.01
N ARG A 501 -2.86 33.73 -2.27
CA ARG A 501 -1.90 33.49 -1.20
C ARG A 501 -2.61 33.02 0.06
N GLY A 502 -2.17 31.92 0.64
CA GLY A 502 -2.72 31.42 1.89
C GLY A 502 -2.08 30.15 2.41
N GLY A 503 -2.44 29.82 3.65
CA GLY A 503 -2.02 28.62 4.36
C GLY A 503 -0.52 28.54 4.65
N ARG A 504 -0.09 27.38 5.18
CA ARG A 504 1.29 27.15 5.62
C ARG A 504 2.29 27.08 4.47
N HIS A 505 1.82 26.70 3.28
CA HIS A 505 2.64 26.50 2.09
C HIS A 505 2.57 27.70 1.11
N GLY A 506 1.78 28.72 1.43
CA GLY A 506 1.72 29.98 0.67
C GLY A 506 0.79 29.96 -0.54
N TYR A 507 0.71 28.86 -1.30
CA TYR A 507 -0.13 28.76 -2.51
C TYR A 507 -0.84 27.40 -2.63
N PRO A 508 -2.08 27.35 -3.18
CA PRO A 508 -2.82 26.10 -3.42
C PRO A 508 -2.05 25.09 -4.25
N LEU A 509 -1.37 25.54 -5.32
CA LEU A 509 -0.56 24.67 -6.19
C LEU A 509 0.54 23.96 -5.38
N PHE A 510 1.25 24.73 -4.55
CA PHE A 510 2.35 24.20 -3.76
C PHE A 510 1.86 23.21 -2.69
N ALA A 511 0.72 23.52 -2.06
CA ALA A 511 0.08 22.60 -1.12
C ALA A 511 -0.28 21.27 -1.79
N ALA A 512 -0.96 21.31 -2.94
CA ALA A 512 -1.33 20.11 -3.69
C ALA A 512 -0.10 19.26 -4.07
N LEU A 513 1.00 19.87 -4.51
CA LEU A 513 2.23 19.15 -4.88
C LEU A 513 2.93 18.52 -3.67
N LYS A 514 2.97 19.25 -2.55
CA LYS A 514 3.61 18.80 -1.31
C LYS A 514 2.86 17.63 -0.68
N GLU A 515 1.53 17.65 -0.69
CA GLU A 515 0.70 16.54 -0.19
C GLU A 515 0.54 15.41 -1.22
N GLY A 516 0.87 15.66 -2.50
CA GLY A 516 0.94 14.64 -3.56
C GLY A 516 -0.30 14.51 -4.44
N HIS A 517 -1.19 15.51 -4.43
CA HIS A 517 -2.45 15.54 -5.17
C HIS A 517 -2.23 15.96 -6.64
N LYS A 518 -1.85 14.98 -7.47
CA LYS A 518 -1.50 15.19 -8.90
C LYS A 518 -2.64 15.86 -9.70
N ASP A 519 -3.87 15.38 -9.57
CA ASP A 519 -5.00 15.86 -10.38
C ASP A 519 -5.37 17.30 -10.04
N THR A 520 -5.40 17.62 -8.74
CA THR A 520 -5.53 18.99 -8.23
C THR A 520 -4.43 19.91 -8.74
N ALA A 521 -3.16 19.50 -8.65
CA ALA A 521 -2.04 20.29 -9.14
C ALA A 521 -2.14 20.55 -10.65
N LYS A 522 -2.59 19.56 -11.43
CA LYS A 522 -2.85 19.71 -12.87
C LYS A 522 -3.95 20.72 -13.17
N LEU A 523 -5.07 20.69 -12.45
CA LEU A 523 -6.16 21.66 -12.62
C LEU A 523 -5.68 23.10 -12.32
N LEU A 524 -4.94 23.28 -11.23
CA LEU A 524 -4.37 24.58 -10.86
C LEU A 524 -3.40 25.09 -11.94
N LEU A 525 -2.47 24.24 -12.41
CA LEU A 525 -1.52 24.60 -13.47
C LEU A 525 -2.21 24.96 -14.79
N GLN A 526 -3.26 24.23 -15.18
CA GLN A 526 -4.05 24.54 -16.37
C GLN A 526 -4.73 25.91 -16.26
N ARG A 527 -5.25 26.25 -15.08
CA ARG A 527 -5.85 27.56 -14.85
C ARG A 527 -4.80 28.67 -14.86
N ILE A 528 -3.67 28.49 -14.19
CA ILE A 528 -2.54 29.44 -14.18
C ILE A 528 -2.05 29.69 -15.61
N ALA A 529 -1.87 28.63 -16.41
CA ALA A 529 -1.49 28.73 -17.81
C ALA A 529 -2.51 29.52 -18.66
N SER A 530 -3.80 29.31 -18.39
CA SER A 530 -4.87 30.03 -19.08
C SER A 530 -4.85 31.53 -18.73
N SER A 531 -4.70 31.87 -17.44
CA SER A 531 -4.57 33.27 -16.99
C SER A 531 -3.34 33.96 -17.60
N ALA A 532 -2.19 33.29 -17.67
CA ALA A 532 -0.98 33.84 -18.27
C ALA A 532 -1.16 34.17 -19.78
N ARG A 533 -1.91 33.34 -20.51
CA ARG A 533 -2.25 33.58 -21.93
C ARG A 533 -3.23 34.75 -22.10
N GLU A 534 -4.24 34.84 -21.23
CA GLU A 534 -5.20 35.96 -21.22
C GLU A 534 -4.49 37.31 -21.06
N ILE A 535 -3.56 37.41 -20.11
CA ILE A 535 -2.75 38.63 -19.87
C ILE A 535 -1.86 38.96 -21.09
N GLY A 536 -1.20 37.96 -21.68
CA GLY A 536 -0.35 38.16 -22.87
C GLY A 536 -1.13 38.63 -24.11
N SER A 537 -2.41 38.24 -24.22
CA SER A 537 -3.29 38.65 -25.33
C SER A 537 -3.93 40.04 -25.17
N ALA A 538 -3.97 40.59 -23.95
CA ALA A 538 -4.50 41.93 -23.70
C ALA A 538 -3.48 43.06 -24.01
N SER A 539 -2.22 42.71 -24.24
CA SER A 539 -1.08 43.63 -24.44
C SER A 539 -0.78 43.93 -25.93
N TYR A 540 -1.80 44.05 -26.79
CA TYR A 540 -1.62 44.45 -28.20
C TYR A 540 -1.57 45.98 -28.43
N ASN A 541 -1.71 46.81 -27.40
CA ASN A 541 -1.80 48.28 -27.55
C ASN A 541 -0.85 49.12 -26.67
N THR A 542 0.20 48.55 -26.09
CA THR A 542 1.22 49.32 -25.36
C THR A 542 2.63 49.04 -25.90
N PRO A 543 3.44 50.08 -26.17
CA PRO A 543 4.81 49.88 -26.64
C PRO A 543 5.61 49.15 -25.57
N LYS A 544 6.36 48.12 -25.99
CA LYS A 544 7.26 47.33 -25.16
C LYS A 544 8.28 48.22 -24.45
N SER A 545 8.00 48.57 -23.19
CA SER A 545 9.01 49.00 -22.22
C SER A 545 9.08 47.93 -21.12
N ASP A 546 10.21 47.22 -21.06
CA ASP A 546 10.80 46.50 -19.91
C ASP A 546 9.86 45.96 -18.80
N THR A 547 8.78 45.30 -19.19
CA THR A 547 8.06 44.38 -18.29
C THR A 547 8.34 42.97 -18.78
N SER A 548 9.38 42.36 -18.21
CA SER A 548 9.68 40.94 -18.42
C SER A 548 8.43 40.12 -18.16
N SER A 549 8.15 39.16 -19.03
CA SER A 549 7.22 38.05 -18.81
C SER A 549 7.42 37.46 -17.40
N GLN A 550 6.62 37.87 -16.42
CA GLN A 550 6.77 37.43 -15.03
C GLN A 550 6.24 36.00 -14.90
N VAL A 551 7.13 35.09 -14.49
CA VAL A 551 6.77 33.72 -14.05
C VAL A 551 5.74 33.84 -12.93
N PRO A 552 4.61 33.10 -12.96
CA PRO A 552 3.61 33.17 -11.91
C PRO A 552 4.23 32.83 -10.54
N PRO A 553 3.93 33.58 -9.46
CA PRO A 553 4.59 33.43 -8.16
C PRO A 553 4.56 32.01 -7.61
N SER A 554 3.46 31.26 -7.81
CA SER A 554 3.30 29.90 -7.32
C SER A 554 4.20 28.86 -8.00
N ILE A 555 4.76 29.15 -9.18
CA ILE A 555 5.55 28.22 -9.99
C ILE A 555 6.97 28.06 -9.45
N ASP A 556 7.47 29.10 -8.81
CA ASP A 556 8.88 29.26 -8.41
C ASP A 556 9.02 29.61 -6.93
N CYS A 557 7.93 29.49 -6.15
CA CYS A 557 7.94 29.68 -4.71
C CYS A 557 8.70 28.55 -3.99
N MET A 558 9.07 28.79 -2.73
CA MET A 558 9.84 27.86 -1.93
C MET A 558 9.22 27.70 -0.55
N ASP A 559 9.32 26.49 0.03
CA ASP A 559 8.96 26.29 1.44
C ASP A 559 10.09 26.69 2.40
N ARG A 560 9.90 26.43 3.69
CA ARG A 560 10.88 26.76 4.75
C ARG A 560 12.20 26.01 4.58
N GLU A 561 12.14 24.84 3.95
CA GLU A 561 13.30 24.02 3.59
C GLU A 561 13.84 24.40 2.20
N GLY A 562 13.22 25.36 1.51
CA GLY A 562 13.71 25.86 0.25
C GLY A 562 13.36 25.01 -0.99
N ARG A 563 12.43 24.07 -0.87
CA ARG A 563 12.00 23.19 -1.96
C ARG A 563 11.00 23.91 -2.86
N THR A 564 11.08 23.70 -4.17
CA THR A 564 10.19 24.31 -5.18
C THR A 564 9.05 23.37 -5.61
N PRO A 565 8.00 23.85 -6.30
CA PRO A 565 7.03 22.97 -6.97
C PRO A 565 7.68 21.88 -7.82
N LEU A 566 8.72 22.24 -8.56
CA LEU A 566 9.43 21.35 -9.46
C LEU A 566 10.22 20.28 -8.71
N TYR A 567 10.75 20.60 -7.53
CA TYR A 567 11.36 19.62 -6.62
C TYR A 567 10.34 18.53 -6.24
N TYR A 568 9.12 18.89 -5.83
CA TYR A 568 8.10 17.90 -5.43
C TYR A 568 7.61 17.06 -6.62
N ALA A 569 7.45 17.68 -7.79
CA ALA A 569 7.14 16.95 -9.01
C ALA A 569 8.24 15.94 -9.39
N ALA A 570 9.51 16.29 -9.15
CA ALA A 570 10.66 15.42 -9.36
C ALA A 570 10.75 14.26 -8.35
N GLU A 571 10.53 14.55 -7.06
CA GLU A 571 10.51 13.56 -5.97
C GLU A 571 9.43 12.49 -6.17
N ARG A 572 8.27 12.88 -6.73
CA ARG A 572 7.11 12.01 -6.92
C ARG A 572 6.97 11.45 -8.34
N GLY A 573 7.92 11.72 -9.24
CA GLY A 573 7.88 11.19 -10.61
C GLY A 573 6.75 11.73 -11.48
N GLN A 574 6.25 12.92 -11.18
CA GLN A 574 5.10 13.52 -11.87
C GLN A 574 5.52 14.21 -13.17
N VAL A 575 5.83 13.41 -14.20
CA VAL A 575 6.38 13.87 -15.50
C VAL A 575 5.54 14.96 -16.17
N GLU A 576 4.21 14.80 -16.20
CA GLU A 576 3.31 15.79 -16.81
C GLU A 576 3.33 17.12 -16.07
N ILE A 577 3.36 17.09 -14.73
CA ILE A 577 3.40 18.29 -13.89
C ILE A 577 4.73 19.01 -14.07
N ALA A 578 5.85 18.27 -14.09
CA ALA A 578 7.16 18.84 -14.35
C ALA A 578 7.22 19.56 -15.70
N LYS A 579 6.61 18.99 -16.74
CA LYS A 579 6.47 19.66 -18.06
C LYS A 579 5.65 20.94 -17.98
N MET A 580 4.47 20.90 -17.34
CA MET A 580 3.60 22.08 -17.20
C MET A 580 4.28 23.20 -16.41
N LEU A 581 4.98 22.87 -15.31
CA LEU A 581 5.77 23.82 -14.54
C LEU A 581 6.85 24.48 -15.41
N PHE A 582 7.54 23.69 -16.22
CA PHE A 582 8.55 24.19 -17.15
C PHE A 582 7.97 25.10 -18.24
N ASP A 583 6.85 24.71 -18.84
CA ASP A 583 6.13 25.53 -19.85
C ASP A 583 5.67 26.88 -19.28
N LEU A 584 5.51 26.96 -17.95
CA LEU A 584 5.17 28.18 -17.20
C LEU A 584 6.39 28.95 -16.68
N GLY A 585 7.60 28.50 -16.99
CA GLY A 585 8.85 29.19 -16.67
C GLY A 585 9.49 28.80 -15.34
N ALA A 586 9.14 27.65 -14.76
CA ALA A 586 9.80 27.13 -13.56
C ALA A 586 11.31 26.99 -13.76
N ARG A 587 12.10 27.48 -12.81
CA ARG A 587 13.56 27.44 -12.85
C ARG A 587 14.08 26.20 -12.13
N PRO A 588 14.72 25.26 -12.84
CA PRO A 588 15.15 23.99 -12.25
C PRO A 588 16.47 24.07 -11.47
N ASP A 589 17.23 25.14 -11.67
CA ASP A 589 18.49 25.51 -11.02
C ASP A 589 18.28 26.36 -9.75
N ARG A 590 17.04 26.74 -9.45
CA ARG A 590 16.72 27.62 -8.33
C ARG A 590 16.99 26.93 -7.00
N ILE A 591 18.09 27.31 -6.35
CA ILE A 591 18.48 26.89 -5.00
C ILE A 591 18.25 28.09 -4.03
N PRO A 592 17.70 27.87 -2.83
CA PRO A 592 17.54 28.90 -1.80
C PRO A 592 18.87 29.53 -1.39
N LYS A 593 18.83 30.83 -1.06
CA LYS A 593 19.97 31.57 -0.52
C LYS A 593 20.26 31.32 0.98
N VAL A 594 19.53 30.43 1.67
CA VAL A 594 19.53 30.36 3.15
C VAL A 594 20.11 29.06 3.70
N ILE A 595 20.98 29.26 4.69
CA ILE A 595 21.73 28.32 5.53
C ILE A 595 20.75 27.66 6.52
N SER A 596 20.22 26.48 6.21
CA SER A 596 19.58 25.63 7.22
C SER A 596 20.58 24.58 7.72
N TYR A 597 20.42 24.11 8.96
CA TYR A 597 21.36 23.22 9.67
C TYR A 597 21.56 21.82 9.05
N SER A 598 20.91 21.52 7.92
CA SER A 598 21.14 20.30 7.13
C SER A 598 21.20 20.64 5.63
N PRO A 599 22.40 20.79 5.06
CA PRO A 599 22.63 20.96 3.61
C PRO A 599 22.19 19.76 2.76
N LEU A 600 21.85 18.63 3.39
CA LEU A 600 21.56 17.35 2.74
C LEU A 600 20.19 17.28 2.02
N ASP A 601 19.26 18.19 2.30
CA ASP A 601 17.87 18.12 1.80
C ASP A 601 17.51 19.11 0.69
N VAL A 602 18.33 20.15 0.47
CA VAL A 602 18.06 21.19 -0.53
C VAL A 602 18.73 20.83 -1.84
N LYS A 603 18.11 19.89 -2.56
CA LYS A 603 18.62 19.36 -3.83
C LYS A 603 17.89 19.99 -5.01
N ALA A 604 18.59 20.25 -6.11
CA ALA A 604 17.94 20.61 -7.36
C ALA A 604 16.96 19.51 -7.79
N ALA A 605 15.90 19.87 -8.51
CA ALA A 605 14.87 18.91 -8.92
C ALA A 605 15.46 17.69 -9.66
N LEU A 606 16.50 17.89 -10.47
CA LEU A 606 17.17 16.81 -11.19
C LEU A 606 17.86 15.82 -10.25
N VAL A 607 18.54 16.33 -9.21
CA VAL A 607 19.20 15.48 -8.20
C VAL A 607 18.15 14.66 -7.46
N ARG A 608 17.05 15.28 -7.02
CA ARG A 608 15.99 14.54 -6.32
C ARG A 608 15.32 13.49 -7.23
N ALA A 609 15.11 13.78 -8.51
CA ALA A 609 14.63 12.79 -9.47
C ALA A 609 15.63 11.62 -9.63
N ALA A 610 16.94 11.90 -9.58
CA ALA A 610 17.99 10.90 -9.66
C ALA A 610 18.05 10.01 -8.42
N GLU A 611 17.85 10.55 -7.21
CA GLU A 611 17.81 9.78 -5.96
C GLU A 611 16.58 8.87 -5.87
N THR A 612 15.44 9.41 -6.29
CA THR A 612 14.14 8.72 -6.21
C THR A 612 13.89 7.74 -7.36
N GLY A 613 14.74 7.75 -8.40
CA GLY A 613 14.60 6.86 -9.55
C GLY A 613 13.54 7.28 -10.56
N ASN A 614 13.15 8.53 -10.52
CA ASN A 614 12.09 9.07 -11.38
C ASN A 614 12.64 9.45 -12.76
N ILE A 615 13.04 8.43 -13.53
CA ILE A 615 13.74 8.58 -14.82
C ILE A 615 12.92 9.42 -15.82
N GLY A 616 11.59 9.27 -15.83
CA GLY A 616 10.72 10.05 -16.71
C GLY A 616 10.81 11.56 -16.45
N THR A 617 10.82 11.96 -15.17
CA THR A 617 10.95 13.38 -14.79
C THR A 617 12.38 13.86 -15.01
N ALA A 618 13.38 13.06 -14.66
CA ALA A 618 14.78 13.40 -14.93
C ALA A 618 15.03 13.65 -16.42
N ARG A 619 14.51 12.81 -17.32
CA ARG A 619 14.62 13.01 -18.78
C ARG A 619 13.95 14.29 -19.27
N VAL A 620 12.84 14.71 -18.65
CA VAL A 620 12.22 16.00 -18.96
C VAL A 620 13.15 17.13 -18.54
N LEU A 621 13.69 17.08 -17.31
CA LEU A 621 14.62 18.08 -16.79
C LEU A 621 15.92 18.16 -17.62
N LEU A 622 16.48 17.04 -18.06
CA LEU A 622 17.69 17.04 -18.89
C LEU A 622 17.49 17.70 -20.26
N LYS A 623 16.28 17.61 -20.82
CA LYS A 623 15.95 18.24 -22.12
C LYS A 623 15.87 19.76 -22.06
N THR A 624 15.85 20.37 -20.88
CA THR A 624 15.69 21.82 -20.73
C THR A 624 17.00 22.60 -20.77
N GLY A 625 18.15 21.92 -20.91
CA GLY A 625 19.47 22.57 -21.07
C GLY A 625 20.02 23.19 -19.77
N ILE A 626 19.59 22.68 -18.61
CA ILE A 626 20.05 23.09 -17.28
C ILE A 626 21.58 22.92 -17.19
N SER A 627 22.25 23.82 -16.48
CA SER A 627 23.62 23.55 -16.02
C SER A 627 23.59 22.28 -15.16
N ILE A 628 24.19 21.23 -15.68
CA ILE A 628 24.27 19.91 -15.05
C ILE A 628 25.34 19.87 -13.94
N ASP A 629 26.22 20.88 -13.93
CA ASP A 629 27.27 21.12 -12.94
C ASP A 629 26.83 22.27 -12.03
N ILE A 630 25.91 21.98 -11.11
CA ILE A 630 25.34 23.01 -10.23
C ILE A 630 26.29 23.24 -9.04
N GLU A 631 27.20 24.20 -9.18
CA GLU A 631 27.96 24.76 -8.07
C GLU A 631 27.13 25.84 -7.35
N SER A 632 27.12 25.86 -6.02
CA SER A 632 26.36 26.90 -5.29
C SER A 632 27.03 28.27 -5.42
N GLU A 633 26.26 29.32 -5.71
CA GLU A 633 26.74 30.72 -5.87
C GLU A 633 27.49 31.28 -4.64
N LEU A 634 27.46 30.59 -3.50
CA LEU A 634 28.04 31.07 -2.24
C LEU A 634 29.40 30.47 -1.90
N GLY A 635 29.94 29.52 -2.66
CA GLY A 635 31.25 28.92 -2.36
C GLY A 635 31.36 28.34 -0.95
N LEU A 636 30.23 28.09 -0.27
CA LEU A 636 30.13 27.61 1.10
C LEU A 636 29.42 26.25 1.07
N THR A 637 30.22 25.19 1.10
CA THR A 637 29.76 23.84 1.45
C THR A 637 29.32 23.78 2.91
N PRO A 638 28.40 22.88 3.25
CA PRO A 638 28.86 21.66 3.94
C PRO A 638 28.24 20.38 3.35
N LEU A 639 29.08 19.40 2.98
CA LEU A 639 28.78 18.19 2.18
C LEU A 639 28.43 18.48 0.71
N ALA A 640 29.14 17.82 -0.19
CA ALA A 640 29.00 17.88 -1.65
C ALA A 640 27.55 18.12 -2.12
N VAL A 641 27.34 19.08 -3.02
CA VAL A 641 26.13 19.05 -3.84
C VAL A 641 26.19 17.72 -4.58
N ALA A 642 25.35 16.75 -4.19
CA ALA A 642 25.27 15.47 -4.87
C ALA A 642 24.96 15.77 -6.34
N THR A 643 25.94 15.61 -7.22
CA THR A 643 25.67 15.60 -8.66
C THR A 643 24.57 14.56 -8.89
N PRO A 644 23.71 14.72 -9.91
CA PRO A 644 22.72 13.71 -10.22
C PRO A 644 23.33 12.31 -10.37
N LEU A 645 24.62 12.24 -10.74
CA LEU A 645 25.41 11.03 -10.85
C LEU A 645 25.71 10.38 -9.47
N PHE A 646 26.11 11.16 -8.46
CA PHE A 646 26.32 10.69 -7.08
C PHE A 646 25.02 10.25 -6.39
N ALA A 647 23.91 10.84 -6.78
CA ALA A 647 22.58 10.51 -6.28
C ALA A 647 22.05 9.15 -6.81
N VAL A 648 22.68 8.56 -7.83
CA VAL A 648 22.20 7.31 -8.42
C VAL A 648 22.51 6.12 -7.51
N ILE A 649 21.47 5.59 -6.88
CA ILE A 649 21.56 4.41 -6.02
C ILE A 649 21.51 3.12 -6.88
N PRO A 650 22.51 2.22 -6.80
CA PRO A 650 22.64 1.08 -7.74
C PRO A 650 21.49 0.09 -7.81
N TYR A 651 20.71 -0.03 -6.74
CA TYR A 651 19.57 -0.95 -6.64
C TYR A 651 18.21 -0.28 -6.91
N ARG A 652 18.16 1.05 -7.05
CA ARG A 652 16.93 1.77 -7.40
C ARG A 652 16.96 2.31 -8.82
N ASN A 653 18.12 2.78 -9.27
CA ASN A 653 18.19 3.81 -10.32
C ASN A 653 19.14 3.42 -11.45
N THR A 654 18.90 2.28 -12.10
CA THR A 654 19.90 1.72 -13.03
C THR A 654 19.94 2.41 -14.40
N HIS A 655 18.77 2.78 -14.95
CA HIS A 655 18.67 3.40 -16.27
C HIS A 655 18.98 4.90 -16.29
N ILE A 656 18.80 5.60 -15.16
CA ILE A 656 19.04 7.05 -15.11
C ILE A 656 20.53 7.39 -15.25
N LEU A 657 21.43 6.52 -14.77
CA LEU A 657 22.88 6.71 -14.90
C LEU A 657 23.27 6.89 -16.36
N ARG A 658 22.77 6.02 -17.23
CA ARG A 658 23.01 6.08 -18.67
C ARG A 658 22.46 7.37 -19.27
N ASP A 659 21.23 7.73 -18.92
CA ASP A 659 20.56 8.94 -19.44
C ASP A 659 21.28 10.23 -18.99
N LEU A 660 21.79 10.27 -17.75
CA LEU A 660 22.62 11.36 -17.23
C LEU A 660 23.95 11.46 -17.99
N LEU A 661 24.65 10.34 -18.18
CA LEU A 661 25.88 10.31 -18.96
C LEU A 661 25.63 10.75 -20.40
N ASP A 662 24.54 10.32 -21.03
CA ASP A 662 24.16 10.74 -22.39
C ASP A 662 23.87 12.24 -22.50
N ALA A 663 23.33 12.84 -21.42
CA ALA A 663 23.15 14.29 -21.34
C ALA A 663 24.45 15.07 -21.17
N GLY A 664 25.60 14.38 -21.03
CA GLY A 664 26.92 15.00 -21.00
C GLY A 664 27.48 15.25 -19.60
N LEU A 665 26.88 14.68 -18.54
CA LEU A 665 27.44 14.80 -17.18
C LEU A 665 28.85 14.21 -17.13
N ASP A 666 29.77 14.98 -16.55
CA ASP A 666 31.15 14.57 -16.35
C ASP A 666 31.27 13.62 -15.15
N PRO A 667 31.63 12.34 -15.37
CA PRO A 667 31.80 11.39 -14.28
C PRO A 667 33.06 11.64 -13.43
N SER A 668 33.99 12.48 -13.90
CA SER A 668 35.26 12.78 -13.23
C SER A 668 35.15 13.84 -12.14
N HIS A 669 34.01 14.55 -12.06
CA HIS A 669 33.78 15.57 -11.04
C HIS A 669 33.99 15.01 -9.63
N GLN A 670 34.74 15.74 -8.80
CA GLN A 670 35.12 15.33 -7.45
C GLN A 670 34.38 16.13 -6.39
N ASP A 671 34.03 15.48 -5.28
CA ASP A 671 33.55 16.18 -4.09
C ASP A 671 34.70 16.84 -3.29
N ASN A 672 34.35 17.49 -2.17
CA ASN A 672 35.33 18.11 -1.26
C ASN A 672 36.31 17.13 -0.60
N GLU A 673 36.04 15.83 -0.65
CA GLU A 673 36.93 14.78 -0.17
C GLU A 673 37.76 14.17 -1.31
N GLY A 674 37.59 14.65 -2.55
CA GLY A 674 38.25 14.16 -3.75
C GLY A 674 37.55 12.94 -4.36
N HIS A 675 36.38 12.54 -3.87
CA HIS A 675 35.66 11.39 -4.41
C HIS A 675 35.00 11.72 -5.74
N ASN A 676 35.35 10.97 -6.79
CA ASN A 676 34.59 10.93 -8.03
C ASN A 676 33.46 9.88 -7.98
N PHE A 677 32.65 9.80 -9.03
CA PHE A 677 31.52 8.86 -9.10
C PHE A 677 31.91 7.41 -8.79
N LEU A 678 33.07 6.96 -9.25
CA LEU A 678 33.53 5.58 -9.05
C LEU A 678 33.84 5.27 -7.59
N HIS A 679 34.38 6.23 -6.83
CA HIS A 679 34.58 6.08 -5.38
C HIS A 679 33.25 5.82 -4.66
N LYS A 680 32.21 6.61 -4.98
CA LYS A 680 30.88 6.48 -4.37
C LYS A 680 30.14 5.23 -4.83
N ALA A 681 30.27 4.86 -6.11
CA ALA A 681 29.74 3.59 -6.61
C ALA A 681 30.30 2.39 -5.83
N CYS A 682 31.60 2.43 -5.50
CA CYS A 682 32.28 1.36 -4.76
C CYS A 682 31.86 1.25 -3.28
N GLU A 683 31.24 2.28 -2.69
CA GLU A 683 30.71 2.26 -1.32
C GLU A 683 29.31 1.59 -1.22
N ALA A 684 28.65 1.27 -2.35
CA ALA A 684 27.26 0.83 -2.35
C ALA A 684 27.06 -0.68 -2.12
N TYR A 685 26.13 -1.04 -1.23
CA TYR A 685 25.92 -2.40 -0.72
C TYR A 685 25.60 -3.51 -1.75
N SER A 686 25.14 -3.16 -2.95
CA SER A 686 24.73 -4.10 -3.98
C SER A 686 24.77 -3.44 -5.35
N MET A 687 25.03 -4.22 -6.41
CA MET A 687 25.13 -3.74 -7.79
C MET A 687 24.24 -4.58 -8.71
N SER A 688 23.42 -3.89 -9.50
CA SER A 688 22.65 -4.50 -10.58
C SER A 688 23.46 -4.51 -11.88
N SER A 689 23.16 -5.44 -12.80
CA SER A 689 23.80 -5.50 -14.12
C SER A 689 23.67 -4.21 -14.92
N GLN A 690 22.54 -3.52 -14.78
CA GLN A 690 22.24 -2.28 -15.51
C GLN A 690 22.98 -1.07 -14.93
N TYR A 691 23.24 -1.05 -13.62
CA TYR A 691 24.11 -0.01 -13.04
C TYR A 691 25.56 -0.22 -13.50
N LEU A 692 26.03 -1.47 -13.57
CA LEU A 692 27.35 -1.81 -14.09
C LEU A 692 27.54 -1.33 -15.54
N GLU A 693 26.55 -1.52 -16.42
CA GLU A 693 26.57 -0.97 -17.79
C GLU A 693 26.75 0.56 -17.79
N GLY A 694 26.12 1.27 -16.84
CA GLY A 694 26.30 2.69 -16.66
C GLY A 694 27.71 3.06 -16.17
N VAL A 695 28.31 2.27 -15.28
CA VAL A 695 29.71 2.44 -14.83
C VAL A 695 30.67 2.17 -15.98
N GLU A 696 30.48 1.10 -16.75
CA GLU A 696 31.24 0.79 -17.97
C GLU A 696 31.23 1.96 -18.96
N LYS A 697 30.06 2.56 -19.16
CA LYS A 697 29.91 3.75 -19.99
C LYS A 697 30.65 4.96 -19.45
N ALA A 698 30.65 5.17 -18.12
CA ALA A 698 31.40 6.25 -17.49
C ALA A 698 32.92 6.08 -17.71
N VAL A 699 33.43 4.86 -17.55
CA VAL A 699 34.83 4.49 -17.85
C VAL A 699 35.15 4.70 -19.33
N ALA A 700 34.27 4.27 -20.25
CA ALA A 700 34.43 4.49 -21.69
C ALA A 700 34.45 5.98 -22.07
N LYS A 701 33.86 6.86 -21.26
CA LYS A 701 33.91 8.32 -21.42
C LYS A 701 35.16 8.98 -20.82
N GLY A 702 36.10 8.20 -20.29
CA GLY A 702 37.39 8.69 -19.78
C GLY A 702 37.46 8.85 -18.26
N LEU A 703 36.54 8.26 -17.49
CA LEU A 703 36.67 8.19 -16.03
C LEU A 703 37.91 7.37 -15.65
N GLU A 704 38.85 7.99 -14.94
CA GLU A 704 40.08 7.34 -14.48
C GLU A 704 39.77 6.26 -13.43
N ILE A 705 40.21 5.03 -13.72
CA ILE A 705 39.98 3.85 -12.86
C ILE A 705 40.70 3.97 -11.51
N ASP A 706 41.92 4.51 -11.51
CA ASP A 706 42.78 4.68 -10.33
C ASP A 706 42.85 6.15 -9.85
N GLY A 707 41.82 6.95 -10.17
CA GLY A 707 41.71 8.32 -9.65
C GLY A 707 41.80 8.33 -8.13
N ARG A 708 42.51 9.30 -7.54
CA ARG A 708 42.78 9.35 -6.11
C ARG A 708 41.94 10.42 -5.40
N ASP A 709 41.38 10.06 -4.25
CA ASP A 709 40.75 11.02 -3.33
C ASP A 709 41.81 11.82 -2.52
N HIS A 710 41.37 12.72 -1.63
CA HIS A 710 42.28 13.52 -0.79
C HIS A 710 43.08 12.70 0.22
N LYS A 711 42.65 11.46 0.54
CA LYS A 711 43.40 10.49 1.34
C LYS A 711 44.32 9.62 0.49
N GLY A 712 44.37 9.85 -0.82
CA GLY A 712 45.14 9.06 -1.76
C GLY A 712 44.54 7.70 -2.07
N ARG A 713 43.31 7.41 -1.63
CA ARG A 713 42.63 6.14 -1.85
C ARG A 713 42.15 6.06 -3.29
N THR A 714 42.24 4.87 -3.88
CA THR A 714 41.65 4.54 -5.19
C THR A 714 40.27 3.90 -5.00
N PRO A 715 39.41 3.87 -6.03
CA PRO A 715 38.14 3.15 -5.98
C PRO A 715 38.31 1.67 -5.61
N LEU A 716 39.43 1.04 -5.99
CA LEU A 716 39.75 -0.34 -5.63
C LEU A 716 39.95 -0.51 -4.12
N ILE A 717 40.61 0.44 -3.44
CA ILE A 717 40.75 0.44 -1.98
C ILE A 717 39.38 0.57 -1.31
N ASN A 718 38.49 1.42 -1.83
CA ASN A 718 37.12 1.57 -1.29
C ASN A 718 36.27 0.29 -1.50
N ALA A 719 36.30 -0.29 -2.70
CA ALA A 719 35.59 -1.54 -3.01
C ALA A 719 36.10 -2.72 -2.15
N ALA A 720 37.40 -2.76 -1.89
CA ALA A 720 38.03 -3.75 -1.04
C ALA A 720 37.57 -3.61 0.42
N GLY A 721 37.62 -2.40 1.00
CA GLY A 721 37.13 -2.14 2.37
C GLY A 721 35.64 -2.43 2.57
N ALA A 722 34.83 -2.24 1.52
CA ALA A 722 33.40 -2.57 1.56
C ALA A 722 33.10 -4.08 1.30
N TYR A 723 34.10 -4.86 0.90
CA TYR A 723 34.01 -6.26 0.46
C TYR A 723 33.09 -6.47 -0.75
N HIS A 724 33.08 -5.50 -1.68
CA HIS A 724 32.22 -5.51 -2.87
C HIS A 724 32.90 -6.24 -4.03
N GLN A 725 32.82 -7.57 -4.01
CA GLN A 725 33.51 -8.44 -4.97
C GLN A 725 33.26 -8.09 -6.43
N GLN A 726 32.04 -7.67 -6.78
CA GLN A 726 31.72 -7.36 -8.16
C GLN A 726 32.46 -6.10 -8.64
N PHE A 727 32.56 -5.05 -7.82
CA PHE A 727 33.37 -3.88 -8.14
C PHE A 727 34.87 -4.20 -8.15
N VAL A 728 35.36 -5.02 -7.21
CA VAL A 728 36.76 -5.47 -7.23
C VAL A 728 37.09 -6.19 -8.53
N ARG A 729 36.24 -7.12 -8.99
CA ARG A 729 36.42 -7.79 -10.28
C ARG A 729 36.39 -6.82 -11.45
N PHE A 730 35.40 -5.92 -11.48
CA PHE A 730 35.25 -4.93 -12.54
C PHE A 730 36.49 -4.04 -12.64
N LEU A 731 36.93 -3.45 -11.53
CA LEU A 731 38.08 -2.54 -11.48
C LEU A 731 39.36 -3.24 -11.96
N LEU A 732 39.63 -4.46 -11.48
CA LEU A 732 40.79 -5.26 -11.91
C LEU A 732 40.74 -5.59 -13.41
N GLN A 733 39.56 -5.96 -13.94
CA GLN A 733 39.38 -6.24 -15.38
C GLN A 733 39.61 -5.00 -16.26
N HIS A 734 39.34 -3.81 -15.71
CA HIS A 734 39.57 -2.53 -16.36
C HIS A 734 40.94 -1.90 -16.03
N GLY A 735 41.86 -2.67 -15.44
CA GLY A 735 43.27 -2.29 -15.28
C GLY A 735 43.60 -1.53 -14.00
N ALA A 736 42.76 -1.56 -12.98
CA ALA A 736 43.08 -1.01 -11.66
C ALA A 736 44.32 -1.71 -11.06
N ASP A 737 45.27 -0.93 -10.54
CA ASP A 737 46.48 -1.47 -9.94
C ASP A 737 46.25 -1.89 -8.48
N PRO A 738 46.29 -3.21 -8.17
CA PRO A 738 46.05 -3.73 -6.82
C PRO A 738 47.18 -3.45 -5.83
N THR A 739 48.30 -2.85 -6.28
CA THR A 739 49.47 -2.51 -5.45
C THR A 739 49.49 -1.04 -5.04
N THR A 740 48.51 -0.25 -5.49
CA THR A 740 48.39 1.17 -5.15
C THR A 740 48.30 1.39 -3.64
N ARG A 741 48.93 2.48 -3.19
CA ARG A 741 48.98 2.88 -1.78
C ARG A 741 48.30 4.23 -1.57
N ASP A 742 47.47 4.29 -0.54
CA ASP A 742 46.94 5.55 -0.02
C ASP A 742 47.98 6.32 0.82
N ASN A 743 47.60 7.48 1.37
CA ASN A 743 48.51 8.33 2.14
C ASN A 743 48.96 7.70 3.47
N GLU A 744 48.28 6.64 3.94
CA GLU A 744 48.66 5.86 5.12
C GLU A 744 49.48 4.62 4.75
N GLY A 745 49.70 4.38 3.45
CA GLY A 745 50.40 3.21 2.94
C GLY A 745 49.54 1.95 2.86
N GLN A 746 48.21 2.06 2.97
CA GLN A 746 47.27 0.96 2.78
C GLN A 746 47.18 0.58 1.30
N THR A 747 47.25 -0.71 1.02
CA THR A 747 46.87 -1.31 -0.27
C THR A 747 45.45 -1.87 -0.19
N PRO A 748 44.79 -2.15 -1.33
CA PRO A 748 43.51 -2.87 -1.32
C PRO A 748 43.56 -4.17 -0.51
N LEU A 749 44.68 -4.90 -0.57
CA LEU A 749 44.87 -6.15 0.18
C LEU A 749 44.99 -5.89 1.69
N SER A 750 45.78 -4.89 2.10
CA SER A 750 45.95 -4.57 3.52
C SER A 750 44.70 -3.97 4.16
N GLU A 751 43.89 -3.24 3.39
CA GLU A 751 42.59 -2.72 3.82
C GLU A 751 41.67 -3.85 4.27
N VAL A 752 41.51 -4.90 3.45
CA VAL A 752 40.64 -6.06 3.78
C VAL A 752 41.15 -6.80 5.03
N ILE A 753 42.47 -6.90 5.18
CA ILE A 753 43.10 -7.62 6.30
C ILE A 753 43.04 -6.84 7.60
N SER A 754 43.18 -5.52 7.54
CA SER A 754 43.22 -4.64 8.72
C SER A 754 41.82 -4.30 9.26
N HIS A 755 40.78 -4.39 8.43
CA HIS A 755 39.41 -4.14 8.86
C HIS A 755 38.84 -5.31 9.70
N GLU A 756 38.16 -4.99 10.80
CA GLU A 756 37.39 -5.96 11.58
C GLU A 756 36.11 -6.32 10.81
N CYS A 757 35.97 -7.58 10.40
CA CYS A 757 34.77 -8.08 9.72
C CYS A 757 33.83 -8.78 10.71
N VAL A 758 32.55 -8.45 10.62
CA VAL A 758 31.42 -9.13 11.27
C VAL A 758 31.11 -10.47 10.60
N ASP A 759 30.63 -11.45 11.36
CA ASP A 759 30.52 -12.86 10.93
C ASP A 759 29.71 -13.07 9.65
N TRP A 760 28.64 -12.28 9.42
CA TRP A 760 27.78 -12.42 8.24
C TRP A 760 28.39 -11.87 6.94
N ARG A 761 29.54 -11.17 6.98
CA ARG A 761 30.29 -10.74 5.79
C ARG A 761 31.54 -11.59 5.49
N LYS A 762 31.83 -12.59 6.32
CA LYS A 762 33.04 -13.42 6.25
C LYS A 762 33.26 -14.04 4.87
N GLU A 763 32.22 -14.60 4.25
CA GLU A 763 32.33 -15.17 2.89
C GLU A 763 32.68 -14.11 1.85
N SER A 764 32.07 -12.92 1.94
CA SER A 764 32.33 -11.83 1.00
C SER A 764 33.76 -11.32 1.10
N GLU A 765 34.25 -11.18 2.33
CA GLU A 765 35.61 -10.79 2.67
C GLU A 765 36.64 -11.78 2.11
N LEU A 766 36.52 -13.08 2.43
CA LEU A 766 37.49 -14.09 1.98
C LEU A 766 37.56 -14.20 0.46
N ALA A 767 36.42 -14.11 -0.24
CA ALA A 767 36.43 -14.12 -1.70
C ALA A 767 36.90 -12.78 -2.30
N THR A 768 36.80 -11.65 -1.59
CA THR A 768 37.46 -10.39 -1.97
C THR A 768 38.99 -10.53 -1.88
N LEU A 769 39.52 -11.11 -0.79
CA LEU A 769 40.95 -11.41 -0.64
C LEU A 769 41.47 -12.27 -1.81
N ARG A 770 40.80 -13.38 -2.11
CA ARG A 770 41.18 -14.27 -3.21
C ARG A 770 41.20 -13.53 -4.55
N LYS A 771 40.20 -12.68 -4.81
CA LYS A 771 40.13 -11.91 -6.07
C LYS A 771 41.23 -10.86 -6.21
N LEU A 772 41.60 -10.17 -5.12
CA LEU A 772 42.73 -9.24 -5.16
C LEU A 772 44.06 -9.97 -5.45
N LEU A 773 44.27 -11.13 -4.82
CA LEU A 773 45.47 -11.95 -5.02
C LEU A 773 45.54 -12.55 -6.43
N GLU A 774 44.43 -13.07 -6.96
CA GLU A 774 44.31 -13.48 -8.36
C GLU A 774 44.54 -12.31 -9.33
N GLY A 775 44.14 -11.10 -8.93
CA GLY A 775 44.31 -9.86 -9.69
C GLY A 775 45.73 -9.29 -9.67
N GLY A 776 46.67 -9.92 -8.96
CA GLY A 776 48.07 -9.51 -8.92
C GLY A 776 48.52 -8.83 -7.63
N ALA A 777 47.64 -8.68 -6.62
CA ALA A 777 48.06 -8.22 -5.29
C ALA A 777 49.12 -9.16 -4.70
N ASP A 778 50.06 -8.58 -3.95
CA ASP A 778 51.19 -9.30 -3.36
C ASP A 778 51.03 -9.42 -1.84
N ALA A 779 50.88 -10.65 -1.35
CA ALA A 779 50.80 -10.94 0.08
C ALA A 779 52.13 -10.72 0.83
N THR A 780 53.26 -10.65 0.11
CA THR A 780 54.60 -10.42 0.67
C THR A 780 54.91 -8.94 0.89
N GLU A 781 54.14 -8.04 0.26
CA GLU A 781 54.33 -6.62 0.47
C GLU A 781 53.88 -6.21 1.88
N PRO A 782 54.67 -5.38 2.57
CA PRO A 782 54.28 -4.90 3.88
C PRO A 782 53.09 -3.95 3.78
N GLY A 783 52.15 -4.10 4.71
CA GLY A 783 51.07 -3.16 4.93
C GLY A 783 51.55 -1.86 5.61
N PRO A 784 50.61 -1.02 6.07
CA PRO A 784 50.93 0.25 6.73
C PRO A 784 51.93 0.08 7.87
N ASN A 785 52.87 1.03 7.97
CA ASN A 785 53.96 1.03 8.96
C ASN A 785 54.93 -0.17 8.84
N GLY A 786 55.03 -0.80 7.66
CA GLY A 786 56.00 -1.88 7.43
C GLY A 786 55.56 -3.24 8.02
N LYS A 787 54.30 -3.38 8.43
CA LYS A 787 53.80 -4.61 9.07
C LYS A 787 53.54 -5.70 8.04
N GLU A 788 54.05 -6.90 8.29
CA GLU A 788 53.70 -8.08 7.49
C GLU A 788 52.21 -8.41 7.62
N LEU A 789 51.55 -8.63 6.48
CA LEU A 789 50.10 -8.84 6.43
C LEU A 789 49.68 -10.16 7.12
N LEU A 790 50.53 -11.19 7.04
CA LEU A 790 50.33 -12.47 7.72
C LEU A 790 50.29 -12.30 9.25
N ASP A 791 51.23 -11.52 9.80
CA ASP A 791 51.26 -11.17 11.23
C ASP A 791 50.02 -10.39 11.67
N VAL A 792 49.54 -9.46 10.83
CA VAL A 792 48.30 -8.72 11.10
C VAL A 792 47.11 -9.68 11.18
N ALA A 793 46.98 -10.62 10.24
CA ALA A 793 45.92 -11.62 10.23
C ALA A 793 45.94 -12.53 11.48
N HIS A 794 47.14 -12.95 11.91
CA HIS A 794 47.30 -13.75 13.13
C HIS A 794 46.93 -12.97 14.40
N ARG A 795 47.36 -11.70 14.52
CA ARG A 795 47.01 -10.86 15.69
C ARG A 795 45.51 -10.61 15.82
N LEU A 796 44.79 -10.49 14.71
CA LEU A 796 43.35 -10.30 14.70
C LEU A 796 42.57 -11.61 14.93
N GLY A 797 43.26 -12.76 15.08
CA GLY A 797 42.63 -14.05 15.34
C GLY A 797 41.79 -14.56 14.17
N LYS A 798 42.18 -14.26 12.92
CA LYS A 798 41.45 -14.64 11.70
C LYS A 798 42.24 -15.69 10.90
N PRO A 799 42.18 -16.98 11.27
CA PRO A 799 43.03 -18.02 10.68
C PRO A 799 42.79 -18.19 9.17
N GLU A 800 41.56 -18.01 8.70
CA GLU A 800 41.23 -18.16 7.29
C GLU A 800 41.88 -17.07 6.41
N ARG A 801 42.07 -15.86 6.94
CA ARG A 801 42.85 -14.80 6.25
C ARG A 801 44.31 -15.21 6.11
N ALA A 802 44.88 -15.73 7.19
CA ALA A 802 46.28 -16.15 7.24
C ALA A 802 46.55 -17.33 6.29
N ASP A 803 45.63 -18.28 6.20
CA ASP A 803 45.76 -19.43 5.29
C ASP A 803 45.74 -18.99 3.82
N ILE A 804 44.85 -18.07 3.43
CA ILE A 804 44.79 -17.52 2.06
C ILE A 804 46.10 -16.78 1.70
N LEU A 805 46.64 -16.00 2.63
CA LEU A 805 47.91 -15.30 2.40
C LEU A 805 49.07 -16.28 2.26
N ARG A 806 49.13 -17.32 3.11
CA ARG A 806 50.16 -18.36 3.04
C ARG A 806 50.10 -19.12 1.72
N GLU A 807 48.90 -19.53 1.28
CA GLU A 807 48.69 -20.17 -0.03
C GLU A 807 49.26 -19.31 -1.18
N ASN A 808 49.05 -17.99 -1.14
CA ASN A 808 49.58 -17.07 -2.16
C ASN A 808 51.10 -16.92 -2.09
N MET A 809 51.67 -16.79 -0.88
CA MET A 809 53.12 -16.71 -0.68
C MET A 809 53.83 -17.97 -1.15
N GLU A 810 53.29 -19.15 -0.81
CA GLU A 810 53.78 -20.45 -1.26
C GLU A 810 53.72 -20.59 -2.79
N ALA A 811 52.60 -20.20 -3.41
CA ALA A 811 52.46 -20.21 -4.86
C ALA A 811 53.48 -19.30 -5.58
N ARG A 812 53.99 -18.27 -4.89
CA ARG A 812 55.04 -17.36 -5.38
C ARG A 812 56.47 -17.83 -5.04
N GLY A 813 56.62 -19.01 -4.44
CA GLY A 813 57.93 -19.55 -4.05
C GLY A 813 58.54 -18.87 -2.81
N VAL A 814 57.75 -18.09 -2.08
CA VAL A 814 58.13 -17.50 -0.80
C VAL A 814 57.68 -18.45 0.30
N THR A 815 58.54 -19.40 0.64
CA THR A 815 58.38 -20.25 1.82
C THR A 815 58.86 -19.46 3.04
N SER A 816 57.97 -19.24 4.02
CA SER A 816 58.40 -18.78 5.35
C SER A 816 59.31 -19.80 6.01
#